data_AF-A0A7V0VY20-F1
#
_entry.id   AF-A0A7V0VY20-F1
#
_cell.length_a   1.000
_cell.length_b   1.000
_cell.length_c   1.000
_cell.angle_alpha   90.00
_cell.angle_beta   90.00
_cell.angle_gamma   90.00
#
_symmetry.space_group_name_H-M   'P 1'
#
loop_
_entity.id
_entity.type
_entity.pdbx_description
1 polymer ?
#
loop_
_entity_poly.entity_id
_entity_poly.type
_entity_poly.pdbx_seq_one_letter_code
_entity_poly.pdbx_strand_id
1 'polypeptide(L)'
;MKRENMKKIGMLMVICLLFGALAFFYGCNKPPTTNLSFLKTQGKDIVNESGEKVFLKGVNFGCWLLWEGGALELPNNPEHQLRNEMEKKMSKAEVDNFFTLILANYISSEDFVIAKSMGMNFIRLPFHHRYAQENQLTKLDEVISWAKNNGIYIMLDLQAAPGSQNTAYHSDSDGNAYLWSNTTYQQEFINLWKILAQRYKDESTVVGYELLNEPEAPEGTQLVSLYQQAIAAIRAIDNKHIIFLDGNNYAYDLSMFNPPLLGDNIVYVFHTYLSLGETQSKVQQYKAFQTNFQVPIMCNEYGGEAEIQLTSYFQTEEIPYAPWGYKLSFNTPDKTPFYYMPSNHLWRTQFLNKISEWMKASEEFRNKILTAINISNLSNQCKQDLINVLNEKGNLPPNIFRIVIKKYPEEAKELEKLSLKVVEITFNYTVDALATTLQAMSENELTELMQSLQTQYWEKGTVHFPEQPMTPEPKMIERLIGEGETEGWGSDLGVSFMHKGKMYFLGGDTNTRDAFAPNIIGVADDLNPSDGMNITWGKDENGNPKEFFAIIEPSSTVPAGAISISDKMYIFMMDVINWDYPAIARSLLIKSEDDGRTFRTVWEGRKDNKFINIAPVISSHPTRQGKDALYLVGSGKYRESPIYLAVIEIDAIENRAGYFYFAGLENGSPVWKRSESDALPIVDGVKVGELSIQWNGYLGKWLLSYFDYSTGNPGNMYFRTASNPWGPWSNPVFVF
;
A
#
# COMPACT_ATOMS: atom_id res chain seq x y z
N MET A 1 42.52 35.25 46.45
CA MET A 1 42.63 35.27 44.98
C MET A 1 41.35 35.83 44.40
N LYS A 2 41.48 36.81 43.50
CA LYS A 2 40.46 37.81 43.16
C LYS A 2 39.41 37.28 42.16
N ARG A 3 38.23 37.91 42.20
CA ARG A 3 37.04 37.81 41.32
C ARG A 3 37.29 37.73 39.80
N GLU A 4 38.52 37.90 39.32
CA GLU A 4 38.89 37.79 37.90
C GLU A 4 39.04 36.35 37.40
N ASN A 5 39.38 35.38 38.27
CA ASN A 5 39.55 33.98 37.84
C ASN A 5 38.21 33.24 37.58
N MET A 6 37.11 33.66 38.21
CA MET A 6 35.79 33.04 37.96
C MET A 6 35.17 33.49 36.63
N LYS A 7 35.50 34.68 36.13
CA LYS A 7 35.02 35.14 34.81
C LYS A 7 35.70 34.41 33.65
N LYS A 8 36.97 33.98 33.82
CA LYS A 8 37.69 33.19 32.79
C LYS A 8 37.21 31.74 32.72
N ILE A 9 36.80 31.14 33.84
CA ILE A 9 36.25 29.78 33.87
C ILE A 9 34.82 29.75 33.28
N GLY A 10 34.00 30.76 33.57
CA GLY A 10 32.67 30.90 32.95
C GLY A 10 32.73 31.12 31.42
N MET A 11 33.70 31.87 30.92
CA MET A 11 33.84 32.13 29.48
C MET A 11 34.37 30.90 28.70
N LEU A 12 35.20 30.05 29.33
CA LEU A 12 35.65 28.80 28.71
C LEU A 12 34.52 27.75 28.65
N MET A 13 33.65 27.67 29.67
CA MET A 13 32.48 26.78 29.67
C MET A 13 31.44 27.19 28.62
N VAL A 14 31.22 28.49 28.40
CA VAL A 14 30.29 28.99 27.37
C VAL A 14 30.82 28.72 25.95
N ILE A 15 32.13 28.77 25.72
CA ILE A 15 32.74 28.42 24.42
C ILE A 15 32.69 26.90 24.17
N CYS A 16 32.90 26.06 25.19
CA CYS A 16 32.71 24.60 25.05
C CYS A 16 31.24 24.19 24.87
N LEU A 17 30.28 24.91 25.48
CA LEU A 17 28.85 24.68 25.26
C LEU A 17 28.38 25.16 23.88
N LEU A 18 28.98 26.22 23.33
CA LEU A 18 28.69 26.68 21.97
C LEU A 18 29.29 25.77 20.89
N PHE A 19 30.47 25.17 21.11
CA PHE A 19 31.01 24.15 20.20
C PHE A 19 30.30 22.78 20.35
N GLY A 20 29.82 22.44 21.56
CA GLY A 20 28.97 21.27 21.78
C GLY A 20 27.57 21.40 21.15
N ALA A 21 26.99 22.60 21.15
CA ALA A 21 25.71 22.87 20.51
C ALA A 21 25.82 22.88 18.97
N LEU A 22 26.92 23.38 18.39
CA LEU A 22 27.14 23.35 16.93
C LEU A 22 27.41 21.93 16.38
N ALA A 23 27.92 21.01 17.19
CA ALA A 23 28.03 19.59 16.83
C ALA A 23 26.70 18.82 16.95
N PHE A 24 25.74 19.33 17.73
CA PHE A 24 24.42 18.70 17.92
C PHE A 24 23.42 19.04 16.81
N PHE A 25 23.63 20.13 16.05
CA PHE A 25 22.76 20.53 14.96
C PHE A 25 23.13 19.96 13.57
N TYR A 26 24.25 19.24 13.45
CA TYR A 26 24.66 18.53 12.21
C TYR A 26 24.61 17.01 12.30
N GLY A 27 24.24 16.45 13.45
CA GLY A 27 23.83 15.05 13.54
C GLY A 27 22.39 14.91 13.08
N CYS A 28 22.16 14.78 11.76
CA CYS A 28 20.87 14.39 11.22
C CYS A 28 20.29 13.22 12.04
N ASN A 29 19.19 13.47 12.75
CA ASN A 29 18.31 12.43 13.27
C ASN A 29 17.78 11.62 12.09
N LYS A 30 18.52 10.58 11.70
CA LYS A 30 17.93 9.48 10.92
C LYS A 30 16.93 8.78 11.84
N PRO A 31 15.72 8.45 11.35
CA PRO A 31 14.79 7.61 12.10
C PRO A 31 15.49 6.32 12.55
N PRO A 32 15.09 5.70 13.68
CA PRO A 32 15.68 4.43 14.08
C PRO A 32 15.43 3.41 12.96
N THR A 33 16.51 3.02 12.28
CA THR A 33 16.48 1.96 11.28
C THR A 33 16.17 0.66 12.02
N THR A 34 14.96 0.13 11.87
CA THR A 34 14.68 -1.28 12.18
C THR A 34 15.50 -2.09 11.19
N ASN A 35 16.74 -2.43 11.53
CA ASN A 35 17.56 -3.29 10.69
C ASN A 35 16.86 -4.65 10.64
N LEU A 36 16.34 -4.98 9.46
CA LEU A 36 15.85 -6.31 9.16
C LEU A 36 17.01 -7.30 9.32
N SER A 37 16.73 -8.51 9.82
CA SER A 37 17.74 -9.56 9.92
C SER A 37 17.89 -10.29 8.60
N PHE A 38 19.03 -10.96 8.38
CA PHE A 38 19.16 -11.83 7.22
C PHE A 38 18.13 -12.96 7.29
N LEU A 39 17.57 -13.31 6.13
CA LEU A 39 16.72 -14.48 6.00
C LEU A 39 17.52 -15.64 5.43
N LYS A 40 17.11 -16.85 5.78
CA LYS A 40 17.64 -18.10 5.22
C LYS A 40 16.54 -19.13 5.03
N THR A 41 16.78 -20.14 4.20
CA THR A 41 15.87 -21.27 4.07
C THR A 41 16.10 -22.29 5.18
N GLN A 42 15.03 -22.87 5.72
CA GLN A 42 15.09 -23.98 6.66
C GLN A 42 13.96 -24.97 6.34
N GLY A 43 14.31 -26.10 5.74
CA GLY A 43 13.32 -27.05 5.22
C GLY A 43 12.42 -26.35 4.21
N LYS A 44 11.12 -26.37 4.43
CA LYS A 44 10.12 -25.78 3.53
C LYS A 44 9.89 -24.28 3.74
N ASP A 45 10.52 -23.70 4.76
CA ASP A 45 10.23 -22.35 5.23
C ASP A 45 11.40 -21.39 4.98
N ILE A 46 11.07 -20.10 4.98
CA ILE A 46 12.04 -19.01 5.11
C ILE A 46 12.02 -18.58 6.58
N VAL A 47 13.19 -18.43 7.20
CA VAL A 47 13.34 -18.06 8.60
C VAL A 47 14.31 -16.90 8.77
N ASN A 48 14.14 -16.13 9.84
CA ASN A 48 15.10 -15.12 10.25
C ASN A 48 16.29 -15.73 11.03
N GLU A 49 17.19 -14.88 11.53
CA GLU A 49 18.37 -15.31 12.32
C GLU A 49 18.01 -16.03 13.63
N SER A 50 16.85 -15.75 14.24
CA SER A 50 16.33 -16.47 15.43
C SER A 50 15.68 -17.82 15.08
N GLY A 51 15.55 -18.16 13.80
CA GLY A 51 14.90 -19.39 13.35
C GLY A 51 13.37 -19.30 13.31
N GLU A 52 12.81 -18.10 13.41
CA GLU A 52 11.37 -17.86 13.33
C GLU A 52 10.95 -17.76 11.86
N LYS A 53 9.83 -18.42 11.51
CA LYS A 53 9.27 -18.40 10.16
C LYS A 53 8.89 -16.98 9.75
N VAL A 54 9.39 -16.55 8.59
CA VAL A 54 9.06 -15.28 7.95
C VAL A 54 8.26 -15.56 6.69
N PHE A 55 7.00 -15.15 6.68
CA PHE A 55 6.12 -15.28 5.53
C PHE A 55 6.15 -14.01 4.68
N LEU A 56 6.72 -14.08 3.48
CA LEU A 56 6.84 -12.93 2.58
C LEU A 56 5.51 -12.66 1.87
N LYS A 57 4.95 -11.48 2.10
CA LYS A 57 3.77 -10.92 1.44
C LYS A 57 4.22 -9.66 0.73
N GLY A 58 4.24 -9.71 -0.59
CA GLY A 58 4.74 -8.57 -1.34
C GLY A 58 3.92 -8.21 -2.55
N VAL A 59 4.54 -7.33 -3.34
CA VAL A 59 4.05 -6.81 -4.61
C VAL A 59 5.25 -6.58 -5.53
N ASN A 60 5.00 -6.63 -6.83
CA ASN A 60 6.01 -6.31 -7.84
C ASN A 60 6.07 -4.81 -8.10
N PHE A 61 7.24 -4.20 -7.92
CA PHE A 61 7.54 -2.87 -8.44
C PHE A 61 7.98 -2.96 -9.91
N GLY A 62 7.16 -3.67 -10.70
CA GLY A 62 7.36 -3.89 -12.12
C GLY A 62 7.06 -2.64 -12.97
N CYS A 63 7.35 -2.74 -14.26
CA CYS A 63 7.11 -1.68 -15.25
C CYS A 63 7.88 -0.37 -14.97
N TRP A 64 8.95 -0.44 -14.17
CA TRP A 64 9.71 0.73 -13.70
C TRP A 64 11.19 0.72 -14.10
N LEU A 65 11.99 -0.18 -13.51
CA LEU A 65 13.40 -0.40 -13.89
C LEU A 65 13.54 -1.28 -15.14
N LEU A 66 12.42 -1.55 -15.80
CA LEU A 66 12.30 -2.06 -17.14
C LEU A 66 10.98 -1.55 -17.71
N TRP A 67 11.00 -1.06 -18.95
CA TRP A 67 9.80 -0.62 -19.62
C TRP A 67 8.83 -1.77 -19.94
N GLU A 68 7.61 -1.66 -19.43
CA GLU A 68 6.45 -2.43 -19.87
C GLU A 68 5.28 -1.47 -20.08
N GLY A 69 5.21 -0.91 -21.29
CA GLY A 69 4.36 0.24 -21.61
C GLY A 69 2.89 0.07 -21.26
N GLY A 70 2.38 -1.16 -21.23
CA GLY A 70 0.99 -1.48 -20.92
C GLY A 70 0.55 -0.96 -19.55
N ALA A 71 1.47 -0.88 -18.58
CA ALA A 71 1.21 -0.31 -17.26
C ALA A 71 0.90 1.20 -17.29
N LEU A 72 1.24 1.89 -18.38
CA LEU A 72 0.96 3.29 -18.66
C LEU A 72 0.05 3.47 -19.89
N GLU A 73 -0.63 2.40 -20.33
CA GLU A 73 -1.47 2.32 -21.55
C GLU A 73 -0.73 2.61 -22.87
N LEU A 74 0.56 2.35 -22.88
CA LEU A 74 1.39 2.37 -24.08
C LEU A 74 1.63 0.94 -24.58
N PRO A 75 2.03 0.75 -25.85
CA PRO A 75 2.31 -0.57 -26.39
C PRO A 75 3.43 -1.30 -25.64
N ASN A 76 3.20 -2.58 -25.30
CA ASN A 76 4.20 -3.48 -24.75
C ASN A 76 5.20 -3.91 -25.84
N ASN A 77 6.35 -3.24 -25.88
CA ASN A 77 7.46 -3.53 -26.80
C ASN A 77 8.77 -3.51 -26.01
N PRO A 78 9.82 -4.16 -26.55
CA PRO A 78 11.16 -4.07 -25.98
C PRO A 78 11.58 -2.62 -25.84
N GLU A 79 12.14 -2.27 -24.69
CA GLU A 79 12.55 -0.90 -24.38
C GLU A 79 13.58 -0.38 -25.39
N HIS A 80 14.54 -1.22 -25.80
CA HIS A 80 15.56 -0.81 -26.77
C HIS A 80 14.94 -0.49 -28.14
N GLN A 81 13.93 -1.24 -28.58
CA GLN A 81 13.24 -0.96 -29.85
C GLN A 81 12.44 0.33 -29.75
N LEU A 82 11.71 0.53 -28.64
CA LEU A 82 10.97 1.78 -28.42
C LEU A 82 11.91 3.00 -28.45
N ARG A 83 13.04 2.94 -27.74
CA ARG A 83 14.06 3.99 -27.76
C ARG A 83 14.58 4.25 -29.17
N ASN A 84 14.98 3.19 -29.90
CA ASN A 84 15.50 3.31 -31.26
C ASN A 84 14.50 3.94 -32.22
N GLU A 85 13.22 3.56 -32.15
CA GLU A 85 12.18 4.17 -32.99
C GLU A 85 11.92 5.63 -32.61
N MET A 86 11.94 5.97 -31.32
CA MET A 86 11.82 7.37 -30.87
C MET A 86 13.01 8.22 -31.33
N GLU A 87 14.24 7.70 -31.30
CA GLU A 87 15.45 8.40 -31.75
C GLU A 87 15.47 8.68 -33.26
N LYS A 88 14.60 8.03 -34.06
CA LYS A 88 14.40 8.40 -35.48
C LYS A 88 13.56 9.67 -35.65
N LYS A 89 12.88 10.12 -34.60
CA LYS A 89 11.90 11.23 -34.62
C LYS A 89 12.27 12.37 -33.68
N MET A 90 13.04 12.06 -32.64
CA MET A 90 13.50 12.97 -31.60
C MET A 90 15.01 12.84 -31.44
N SER A 91 15.66 13.85 -30.87
CA SER A 91 17.06 13.73 -30.49
C SER A 91 17.24 12.71 -29.35
N LYS A 92 18.41 12.07 -29.32
CA LYS A 92 18.79 11.16 -28.23
C LYS A 92 18.58 11.77 -26.84
N ALA A 93 18.94 13.05 -26.66
CA ALA A 93 18.79 13.74 -25.39
C ALA A 93 17.32 13.85 -24.94
N GLU A 94 16.39 14.08 -25.86
CA GLU A 94 14.95 14.14 -25.54
C GLU A 94 14.40 12.76 -25.17
N VAL A 95 14.81 11.70 -25.89
CA VAL A 95 14.43 10.32 -25.57
C VAL A 95 14.97 9.93 -24.20
N ASP A 96 16.25 10.18 -23.93
CA ASP A 96 16.87 9.88 -22.65
C ASP A 96 16.21 10.67 -21.50
N ASN A 97 15.84 11.94 -21.74
CA ASN A 97 15.10 12.74 -20.78
C ASN A 97 13.72 12.15 -20.45
N PHE A 98 12.96 11.70 -21.46
CA PHE A 98 11.65 11.06 -21.25
C PHE A 98 11.75 9.84 -20.32
N PHE A 99 12.65 8.90 -20.62
CA PHE A 99 12.82 7.72 -19.77
C PHE A 99 13.40 8.06 -18.38
N THR A 100 14.27 9.06 -18.29
CA THR A 100 14.81 9.54 -17.00
C THR A 100 13.68 10.10 -16.12
N LEU A 101 12.76 10.86 -16.70
CA LEU A 101 11.62 11.41 -15.97
C LEU A 101 10.64 10.31 -15.53
N ILE A 102 10.38 9.30 -16.35
CA ILE A 102 9.59 8.13 -15.92
C ILE A 102 10.29 7.42 -14.75
N LEU A 103 11.60 7.16 -14.87
CA LEU A 103 12.39 6.52 -13.81
C LEU A 103 12.37 7.30 -12.49
N ALA A 104 12.36 8.63 -12.55
CA ALA A 104 12.36 9.51 -11.39
C ALA A 104 10.97 9.69 -10.73
N ASN A 105 9.88 9.45 -11.47
CA ASN A 105 8.54 9.81 -11.02
C ASN A 105 7.55 8.64 -10.90
N TYR A 106 7.80 7.51 -11.57
CA TYR A 106 6.84 6.42 -11.59
C TYR A 106 6.76 5.67 -10.26
N ILE A 107 7.90 5.35 -9.63
CA ILE A 107 7.95 4.83 -8.26
C ILE A 107 8.84 5.74 -7.41
N SER A 108 8.39 5.99 -6.19
CA SER A 108 8.96 6.91 -5.20
C SER A 108 9.11 6.24 -3.83
N SER A 109 9.75 6.92 -2.88
CA SER A 109 9.91 6.41 -1.52
C SER A 109 8.57 6.20 -0.80
N GLU A 110 7.57 7.01 -1.15
CA GLU A 110 6.21 7.00 -0.65
C GLU A 110 5.49 5.71 -1.02
N ASP A 111 5.83 5.09 -2.16
CA ASP A 111 5.24 3.82 -2.58
C ASP A 111 5.62 2.67 -1.64
N PHE A 112 6.80 2.72 -1.01
CA PHE A 112 7.17 1.77 0.04
C PHE A 112 6.34 1.97 1.31
N VAL A 113 6.03 3.21 1.68
CA VAL A 113 5.14 3.53 2.81
C VAL A 113 3.75 2.95 2.55
N ILE A 114 3.24 3.12 1.33
CA ILE A 114 1.93 2.64 0.90
C ILE A 114 1.90 1.11 0.90
N ALA A 115 2.88 0.45 0.29
CA ALA A 115 2.99 -1.01 0.30
C ALA A 115 3.00 -1.56 1.73
N LYS A 116 3.75 -0.93 2.65
CA LYS A 116 3.74 -1.30 4.08
C LYS A 116 2.36 -1.15 4.71
N SER A 117 1.67 -0.04 4.43
CA SER A 117 0.32 0.22 4.95
C SER A 117 -0.73 -0.79 4.46
N MET A 118 -0.46 -1.44 3.33
CA MET A 118 -1.30 -2.51 2.77
C MET A 118 -1.00 -3.88 3.42
N GLY A 119 -0.06 -3.93 4.36
CA GLY A 119 0.36 -5.15 5.04
C GLY A 119 1.44 -5.93 4.29
N MET A 120 2.07 -5.34 3.27
CA MET A 120 3.21 -5.94 2.58
C MET A 120 4.48 -5.78 3.44
N ASN A 121 5.29 -6.84 3.49
CA ASN A 121 6.58 -6.84 4.17
C ASN A 121 7.75 -7.13 3.19
N PHE A 122 7.43 -7.24 1.91
CA PHE A 122 8.32 -7.68 0.85
C PHE A 122 8.03 -6.91 -0.45
N ILE A 123 9.06 -6.51 -1.20
CA ILE A 123 8.95 -5.96 -2.56
C ILE A 123 9.82 -6.81 -3.48
N ARG A 124 9.25 -7.28 -4.59
CA ARG A 124 10.03 -7.79 -5.72
C ARG A 124 10.38 -6.61 -6.61
N LEU A 125 11.67 -6.45 -6.93
CA LEU A 125 12.19 -5.35 -7.74
C LEU A 125 12.75 -5.90 -9.06
N PRO A 126 11.89 -6.05 -10.09
CA PRO A 126 12.32 -6.36 -11.45
C PRO A 126 13.22 -5.25 -11.99
N PHE A 127 14.40 -5.59 -12.51
CA PHE A 127 15.31 -4.62 -13.13
C PHE A 127 15.99 -5.16 -14.39
N HIS A 128 16.30 -4.25 -15.31
CA HIS A 128 17.10 -4.54 -16.49
C HIS A 128 18.60 -4.60 -16.14
N HIS A 129 19.36 -5.51 -16.76
CA HIS A 129 20.81 -5.69 -16.54
C HIS A 129 21.69 -4.41 -16.66
N ARG A 130 21.17 -3.34 -17.28
CA ARG A 130 21.85 -2.03 -17.40
C ARG A 130 22.06 -1.35 -16.05
N TYR A 131 21.21 -1.63 -15.05
CA TYR A 131 21.30 -1.08 -13.70
C TYR A 131 22.27 -1.85 -12.80
N ALA A 132 22.82 -2.96 -13.27
CA ALA A 132 23.70 -3.84 -12.51
C ALA A 132 25.11 -3.92 -13.13
N GLN A 133 25.62 -2.78 -13.58
CA GLN A 133 27.00 -2.59 -14.03
C GLN A 133 27.79 -1.87 -12.94
N GLU A 134 29.12 -2.04 -12.88
CA GLU A 134 29.98 -1.57 -11.77
C GLU A 134 29.81 -0.07 -11.43
N ASN A 135 29.48 0.77 -12.42
CA ASN A 135 29.27 2.21 -12.27
C ASN A 135 27.80 2.66 -12.40
N GLN A 136 26.83 1.74 -12.34
CA GLN A 136 25.40 2.02 -12.57
C GLN A 136 24.47 1.55 -11.43
N LEU A 137 25.04 1.22 -10.27
CA LEU A 137 24.28 0.71 -9.11
C LEU A 137 23.53 1.79 -8.32
N THR A 138 23.73 3.07 -8.64
CA THR A 138 23.18 4.19 -7.85
C THR A 138 21.67 4.13 -7.72
N LYS A 139 20.97 3.69 -8.76
CA LYS A 139 19.52 3.53 -8.70
C LYS A 139 19.13 2.39 -7.77
N LEU A 140 19.76 1.22 -7.87
CA LEU A 140 19.49 0.10 -6.96
C LEU A 140 19.79 0.47 -5.50
N ASP A 141 20.90 1.17 -5.25
CA ASP A 141 21.25 1.68 -3.92
C ASP A 141 20.17 2.61 -3.35
N GLU A 142 19.65 3.53 -4.17
CA GLU A 142 18.56 4.44 -3.79
C GLU A 142 17.30 3.66 -3.40
N VAL A 143 16.86 2.73 -4.24
CA VAL A 143 15.62 1.96 -4.00
C VAL A 143 15.75 1.07 -2.76
N ILE A 144 16.89 0.39 -2.59
CA ILE A 144 17.17 -0.42 -1.40
C ILE A 144 17.17 0.45 -0.15
N SER A 145 17.67 1.69 -0.23
CA SER A 145 17.61 2.63 0.89
C SER A 145 16.16 3.00 1.27
N TRP A 146 15.25 3.12 0.30
CA TRP A 146 13.82 3.36 0.55
C TRP A 146 13.18 2.16 1.24
N ALA A 147 13.47 0.94 0.79
CA ALA A 147 13.01 -0.29 1.43
C ALA A 147 13.50 -0.37 2.89
N LYS A 148 14.79 -0.08 3.10
CA LYS A 148 15.44 -0.10 4.42
C LYS A 148 14.82 0.90 5.39
N ASN A 149 14.62 2.14 4.93
CA ASN A 149 14.00 3.20 5.73
C ASN A 149 12.55 2.86 6.11
N ASN A 150 11.90 1.99 5.35
CA ASN A 150 10.54 1.52 5.61
C ASN A 150 10.50 0.15 6.31
N GLY A 151 11.64 -0.50 6.59
CA GLY A 151 11.65 -1.84 7.18
C GLY A 151 10.88 -2.87 6.38
N ILE A 152 11.03 -2.84 5.04
CA ILE A 152 10.47 -3.81 4.09
C ILE A 152 11.62 -4.55 3.42
N TYR A 153 11.51 -5.88 3.29
CA TYR A 153 12.47 -6.67 2.53
C TYR A 153 12.36 -6.36 1.03
N ILE A 154 13.47 -6.44 0.31
CA ILE A 154 13.49 -6.27 -1.15
C ILE A 154 14.25 -7.41 -1.82
N MET A 155 13.70 -7.97 -2.90
CA MET A 155 14.37 -8.96 -3.76
C MET A 155 14.84 -8.27 -5.02
N LEU A 156 16.09 -8.53 -5.39
CA LEU A 156 16.65 -8.07 -6.66
C LEU A 156 16.38 -9.15 -7.71
N ASP A 157 15.56 -8.78 -8.69
CA ASP A 157 15.12 -9.67 -9.76
C ASP A 157 15.65 -9.21 -11.13
N LEU A 158 16.46 -10.05 -11.76
CA LEU A 158 16.97 -9.77 -13.10
C LEU A 158 15.90 -10.09 -14.16
N GLN A 159 15.01 -9.11 -14.37
CA GLN A 159 13.91 -9.17 -15.33
C GLN A 159 14.37 -9.27 -16.79
N ALA A 160 15.44 -8.56 -17.16
CA ALA A 160 16.01 -8.58 -18.50
C ALA A 160 17.53 -8.80 -18.44
N ALA A 161 17.97 -10.01 -18.76
CA ALA A 161 19.37 -10.40 -18.76
C ALA A 161 20.11 -9.98 -20.04
N PRO A 162 21.46 -9.90 -20.01
CA PRO A 162 22.24 -9.72 -21.24
C PRO A 162 21.86 -10.77 -22.29
N GLY A 163 21.53 -10.32 -23.50
CA GLY A 163 21.12 -11.19 -24.60
C GLY A 163 19.70 -11.76 -24.52
N SER A 164 18.90 -11.40 -23.52
CA SER A 164 17.53 -11.88 -23.28
C SER A 164 17.42 -13.40 -23.05
N GLN A 165 16.64 -13.76 -22.05
CA GLN A 165 16.44 -15.15 -21.60
C GLN A 165 15.20 -15.83 -22.17
N ASN A 166 14.33 -15.06 -22.81
CA ASN A 166 13.15 -15.53 -23.51
C ASN A 166 12.89 -14.62 -24.72
N THR A 167 11.83 -14.88 -25.48
CA THR A 167 11.51 -14.14 -26.71
C THR A 167 10.55 -12.98 -26.50
N ALA A 168 10.11 -12.76 -25.26
CA ALA A 168 9.07 -11.79 -24.92
C ALA A 168 9.64 -10.38 -24.68
N TYR A 169 8.80 -9.36 -24.88
CA TYR A 169 9.19 -7.96 -24.73
C TYR A 169 9.71 -7.60 -23.33
N HIS A 170 9.21 -8.27 -22.28
CA HIS A 170 9.59 -8.04 -20.89
C HIS A 170 10.99 -8.58 -20.55
N SER A 171 11.71 -9.19 -21.49
CA SER A 171 13.14 -9.50 -21.37
C SER A 171 14.01 -8.58 -22.24
N ASP A 172 13.42 -7.48 -22.74
CA ASP A 172 13.99 -6.57 -23.75
C ASP A 172 14.42 -7.30 -25.04
N SER A 173 13.76 -8.42 -25.37
CA SER A 173 14.10 -9.28 -26.52
C SER A 173 13.65 -8.72 -27.85
N ASP A 174 14.46 -8.86 -28.89
CA ASP A 174 14.09 -8.60 -30.28
C ASP A 174 13.32 -9.76 -30.95
N GLY A 175 12.86 -10.74 -30.16
CA GLY A 175 12.27 -11.99 -30.60
C GLY A 175 13.22 -13.19 -30.52
N ASN A 176 14.46 -12.99 -30.06
CA ASN A 176 15.44 -14.04 -29.83
C ASN A 176 15.94 -14.06 -28.38
N ALA A 177 16.25 -15.26 -27.88
CA ALA A 177 16.83 -15.48 -26.55
C ALA A 177 18.32 -15.85 -26.68
N TYR A 178 19.17 -14.85 -26.94
CA TYR A 178 20.60 -15.06 -27.23
C TYR A 178 21.40 -15.56 -26.01
N LEU A 179 20.90 -15.39 -24.79
CA LEU A 179 21.55 -15.88 -23.56
C LEU A 179 21.89 -17.38 -23.65
N TRP A 180 21.05 -18.18 -24.29
CA TRP A 180 21.23 -19.64 -24.38
C TRP A 180 22.27 -20.07 -25.41
N SER A 181 22.56 -19.23 -26.40
CA SER A 181 23.45 -19.58 -27.52
C SER A 181 24.77 -18.82 -27.51
N ASN A 182 24.93 -17.79 -26.68
CA ASN A 182 26.12 -16.95 -26.64
C ASN A 182 26.79 -16.95 -25.26
N THR A 183 27.98 -17.54 -25.17
CA THR A 183 28.78 -17.63 -23.94
C THR A 183 29.23 -16.26 -23.42
N THR A 184 29.30 -15.24 -24.27
CA THR A 184 29.61 -13.86 -23.84
C THR A 184 28.50 -13.32 -22.95
N TYR A 185 27.24 -13.48 -23.38
CA TYR A 185 26.07 -13.05 -22.59
C TYR A 185 25.94 -13.85 -21.29
N GLN A 186 26.25 -15.15 -21.31
CA GLN A 186 26.30 -15.96 -20.08
C GLN A 186 27.38 -15.47 -19.10
N GLN A 187 28.55 -15.09 -19.61
CA GLN A 187 29.63 -14.57 -18.77
C GLN A 187 29.30 -13.17 -18.23
N GLU A 188 28.64 -12.32 -19.02
CA GLU A 188 28.12 -11.02 -18.58
C GLU A 188 27.06 -11.18 -17.49
N PHE A 189 26.13 -12.13 -17.66
CA PHE A 189 25.16 -12.51 -16.64
C PHE A 189 25.82 -12.93 -15.31
N ILE A 190 26.82 -13.80 -15.35
CA ILE A 190 27.56 -14.22 -14.16
C ILE A 190 28.33 -13.05 -13.53
N ASN A 191 28.97 -12.21 -14.35
CA ASN A 191 29.74 -11.06 -13.87
C ASN A 191 28.85 -10.01 -13.19
N LEU A 192 27.67 -9.76 -13.74
CA LEU A 192 26.64 -8.91 -13.14
C LEU A 192 26.27 -9.38 -11.73
N TRP A 193 26.02 -10.68 -11.57
CA TRP A 193 25.69 -11.22 -10.25
C TRP A 193 26.85 -11.14 -9.25
N LYS A 194 28.10 -11.24 -9.71
CA LYS A 194 29.28 -10.97 -8.85
C LYS A 194 29.32 -9.52 -8.39
N ILE A 195 28.98 -8.56 -9.26
CA ILE A 195 28.92 -7.13 -8.91
C ILE A 195 27.86 -6.90 -7.84
N LEU A 196 26.65 -7.44 -8.03
CA LEU A 196 25.55 -7.30 -7.07
C LEU A 196 25.86 -7.97 -5.74
N ALA A 197 26.39 -9.20 -5.75
CA ALA A 197 26.82 -9.89 -4.54
C ALA A 197 27.90 -9.09 -3.79
N GLN A 198 28.89 -8.55 -4.51
CA GLN A 198 29.95 -7.75 -3.91
C GLN A 198 29.43 -6.46 -3.29
N ARG A 199 28.40 -5.85 -3.88
CA ARG A 199 27.77 -4.61 -3.38
C ARG A 199 26.88 -4.87 -2.16
N TYR A 200 26.07 -5.93 -2.20
CA TYR A 200 24.94 -6.10 -1.27
C TYR A 200 25.11 -7.21 -0.24
N LYS A 201 26.21 -7.98 -0.21
CA LYS A 201 26.46 -9.08 0.74
C LYS A 201 26.24 -8.78 2.24
N ASP A 202 26.29 -7.50 2.63
CA ASP A 202 26.11 -7.05 4.02
C ASP A 202 24.82 -6.22 4.23
N GLU A 203 23.93 -6.15 3.23
CA GLU A 203 22.66 -5.42 3.29
C GLU A 203 21.47 -6.36 3.51
N SER A 204 21.11 -6.60 4.76
CA SER A 204 20.02 -7.51 5.16
C SER A 204 18.61 -7.07 4.76
N THR A 205 18.44 -5.82 4.28
CA THR A 205 17.19 -5.39 3.65
C THR A 205 16.95 -6.17 2.36
N VAL A 206 18.02 -6.55 1.65
CA VAL A 206 17.93 -7.44 0.49
C VAL A 206 17.64 -8.84 1.02
N VAL A 207 16.49 -9.41 0.67
CA VAL A 207 16.17 -10.79 1.07
C VAL A 207 16.97 -11.80 0.26
N GLY A 208 17.27 -11.46 -0.99
CA GLY A 208 18.07 -12.29 -1.86
C GLY A 208 18.03 -11.90 -3.33
N TYR A 209 18.57 -12.81 -4.14
CA TYR A 209 18.83 -12.64 -5.56
C TYR A 209 17.99 -13.60 -6.38
N GLU A 210 17.03 -13.08 -7.13
CA GLU A 210 16.30 -13.84 -8.16
C GLU A 210 17.07 -13.77 -9.45
N LEU A 211 17.71 -14.90 -9.79
CA LEU A 211 18.81 -14.88 -10.74
C LEU A 211 18.38 -14.50 -12.14
N LEU A 212 17.19 -14.92 -12.55
CA LEU A 212 16.72 -14.77 -13.91
C LEU A 212 15.20 -14.95 -13.97
N ASN A 213 14.48 -13.89 -14.34
CA ASN A 213 13.04 -13.94 -14.52
C ASN A 213 12.63 -14.77 -15.74
N GLU A 214 11.63 -15.66 -15.61
CA GLU A 214 10.95 -16.36 -16.70
C GLU A 214 11.87 -16.91 -17.82
N PRO A 215 12.88 -17.73 -17.51
CA PRO A 215 13.75 -18.30 -18.53
C PRO A 215 12.98 -19.23 -19.48
N GLU A 216 13.37 -19.18 -20.76
CA GLU A 216 12.91 -20.09 -21.81
C GLU A 216 14.14 -20.74 -22.49
N ALA A 217 14.89 -21.52 -21.71
CA ALA A 217 16.00 -22.30 -22.21
C ALA A 217 15.51 -23.43 -23.12
N PRO A 218 16.22 -23.72 -24.23
CA PRO A 218 15.89 -24.85 -25.11
C PRO A 218 15.79 -26.19 -24.35
N GLU A 219 16.65 -26.37 -23.35
CA GLU A 219 16.70 -27.55 -22.49
C GLU A 219 16.88 -27.13 -21.03
N GLY A 220 16.15 -27.74 -20.11
CA GLY A 220 16.23 -27.42 -18.67
C GLY A 220 17.63 -27.62 -18.07
N THR A 221 18.44 -28.51 -18.65
CA THR A 221 19.84 -28.74 -18.23
C THR A 221 20.75 -27.54 -18.52
N GLN A 222 20.46 -26.76 -19.56
CA GLN A 222 21.22 -25.53 -19.86
C GLN A 222 20.96 -24.46 -18.80
N LEU A 223 19.69 -24.30 -18.39
CA LEU A 223 19.31 -23.40 -17.30
C LEU A 223 20.02 -23.79 -15.99
N VAL A 224 19.94 -25.07 -15.61
CA VAL A 224 20.60 -25.58 -14.39
C VAL A 224 22.11 -25.35 -14.44
N SER A 225 22.76 -25.58 -15.57
CA SER A 225 24.21 -25.34 -15.74
C SER A 225 24.59 -23.86 -15.58
N LEU A 226 23.79 -22.95 -16.13
CA LEU A 226 24.02 -21.51 -15.98
C LEU A 226 23.83 -21.08 -14.51
N TYR A 227 22.77 -21.56 -13.86
CA TYR A 227 22.52 -21.29 -12.43
C TYR A 227 23.63 -21.84 -11.54
N GLN A 228 24.14 -23.05 -11.79
CA GLN A 228 25.27 -23.59 -11.01
C GLN A 228 26.50 -22.68 -11.07
N GLN A 229 26.83 -22.16 -12.27
CA GLN A 229 27.96 -21.25 -12.45
C GLN A 229 27.73 -19.90 -11.74
N ALA A 230 26.53 -19.34 -11.85
CA ALA A 230 26.18 -18.08 -11.19
C ALA A 230 26.13 -18.23 -9.67
N ILE A 231 25.51 -19.29 -9.13
CA ILE A 231 25.49 -19.60 -7.71
C ILE A 231 26.91 -19.74 -7.17
N ALA A 232 27.78 -20.51 -7.84
CA ALA A 232 29.17 -20.67 -7.42
C ALA A 232 29.91 -19.32 -7.38
N ALA A 233 29.70 -18.46 -8.38
CA ALA A 233 30.30 -17.14 -8.45
C ALA A 233 29.79 -16.19 -7.35
N ILE A 234 28.48 -16.22 -7.06
CA ILE A 234 27.87 -15.45 -5.96
C ILE A 234 28.40 -15.96 -4.63
N ARG A 235 28.37 -17.28 -4.38
CA ARG A 235 28.76 -17.88 -3.09
C ARG A 235 30.25 -17.72 -2.76
N ALA A 236 31.10 -17.47 -3.75
CA ALA A 236 32.49 -17.07 -3.54
C ALA A 236 32.63 -15.67 -2.89
N ILE A 237 31.58 -14.85 -2.93
CA ILE A 237 31.55 -13.45 -2.44
C ILE A 237 30.54 -13.29 -1.29
N ASP A 238 29.37 -13.91 -1.42
CA ASP A 238 28.21 -13.79 -0.55
C ASP A 238 27.58 -15.16 -0.26
N ASN A 239 27.75 -15.60 0.98
CA ASN A 239 27.21 -16.86 1.50
C ASN A 239 25.95 -16.69 2.36
N LYS A 240 25.37 -15.48 2.47
CA LYS A 240 24.25 -15.18 3.38
C LYS A 240 22.92 -15.07 2.67
N HIS A 241 22.85 -14.36 1.54
CA HIS A 241 21.59 -14.07 0.87
C HIS A 241 20.94 -15.32 0.26
N ILE A 242 19.61 -15.38 0.30
CA ILE A 242 18.84 -16.42 -0.38
C ILE A 242 19.02 -16.25 -1.90
N ILE A 243 19.10 -17.37 -2.63
CA ILE A 243 19.01 -17.36 -4.08
C ILE A 243 17.62 -17.84 -4.48
N PHE A 244 16.94 -17.08 -5.33
CA PHE A 244 15.63 -17.40 -5.87
C PHE A 244 15.80 -17.86 -7.32
N LEU A 245 15.22 -19.01 -7.66
CA LEU A 245 15.39 -19.64 -8.98
C LEU A 245 14.04 -19.88 -9.64
N ASP A 246 13.80 -19.15 -10.71
CA ASP A 246 12.68 -19.40 -11.62
C ASP A 246 12.91 -20.70 -12.39
N GLY A 247 11.83 -21.46 -12.51
CA GLY A 247 11.72 -22.59 -13.43
C GLY A 247 11.83 -22.19 -14.90
N ASN A 248 12.07 -23.17 -15.77
CA ASN A 248 12.02 -22.97 -17.22
C ASN A 248 10.56 -22.81 -17.69
N ASN A 249 10.39 -22.53 -18.97
CA ASN A 249 9.08 -22.33 -19.59
C ASN A 249 8.30 -21.23 -18.86
N TYR A 250 8.92 -20.04 -18.75
CA TYR A 250 8.33 -18.88 -18.06
C TYR A 250 7.95 -19.18 -16.60
N ALA A 251 8.87 -19.81 -15.85
CA ALA A 251 8.67 -20.21 -14.46
C ALA A 251 7.52 -21.21 -14.21
N TYR A 252 6.96 -21.86 -15.24
CA TYR A 252 5.91 -22.87 -15.06
C TYR A 252 6.43 -24.29 -14.78
N ASP A 253 7.71 -24.56 -15.01
CA ASP A 253 8.31 -25.89 -14.86
C ASP A 253 9.47 -25.90 -13.87
N LEU A 254 9.34 -26.66 -12.79
CA LEU A 254 10.40 -26.88 -11.79
C LEU A 254 11.08 -28.25 -11.94
N SER A 255 10.66 -29.08 -12.90
CA SER A 255 11.04 -30.50 -12.97
C SER A 255 12.51 -30.75 -13.32
N MET A 256 13.20 -29.78 -13.92
CA MET A 256 14.64 -29.85 -14.18
C MET A 256 15.48 -29.77 -12.91
N PHE A 257 14.93 -29.22 -11.82
CA PHE A 257 15.70 -28.96 -10.62
C PHE A 257 15.94 -30.24 -9.83
N ASN A 258 17.19 -30.41 -9.42
CA ASN A 258 17.60 -31.34 -8.38
C ASN A 258 18.28 -30.52 -7.27
N PRO A 259 17.52 -29.99 -6.30
CA PRO A 259 18.02 -29.03 -5.31
C PRO A 259 19.33 -29.40 -4.61
N PRO A 260 19.56 -30.67 -4.21
CA PRO A 260 20.85 -31.09 -3.66
C PRO A 260 22.08 -30.79 -4.55
N LEU A 261 21.92 -30.61 -5.86
CA LEU A 261 23.01 -30.29 -6.80
C LEU A 261 23.24 -28.79 -7.00
N LEU A 262 22.39 -27.93 -6.44
CA LEU A 262 22.48 -26.47 -6.54
C LEU A 262 22.99 -25.83 -5.24
N GLY A 263 22.97 -26.59 -4.13
CA GLY A 263 23.41 -26.15 -2.81
C GLY A 263 22.24 -25.72 -1.93
N ASP A 264 22.58 -25.06 -0.82
CA ASP A 264 21.63 -24.65 0.20
C ASP A 264 21.23 -23.16 0.05
N ASN A 265 20.23 -22.76 0.84
CA ASN A 265 19.73 -21.38 0.91
C ASN A 265 19.11 -20.89 -0.41
N ILE A 266 18.23 -21.73 -0.97
CA ILE A 266 17.57 -21.53 -2.26
C ILE A 266 16.04 -21.64 -2.13
N VAL A 267 15.32 -20.69 -2.73
CA VAL A 267 13.86 -20.73 -2.91
C VAL A 267 13.56 -20.97 -4.39
N TYR A 268 12.61 -21.86 -4.67
CA TYR A 268 12.20 -22.17 -6.05
C TYR A 268 10.93 -21.39 -6.40
N VAL A 269 10.99 -20.71 -7.53
CA VAL A 269 10.00 -19.72 -7.93
C VAL A 269 9.16 -20.24 -9.09
N PHE A 270 7.84 -20.05 -8.99
CA PHE A 270 6.92 -20.32 -10.08
C PHE A 270 5.97 -19.15 -10.32
N HIS A 271 5.53 -18.96 -11.55
CA HIS A 271 4.55 -17.92 -11.92
C HIS A 271 3.21 -18.54 -12.31
N THR A 272 2.13 -17.75 -12.25
CA THR A 272 0.86 -18.17 -12.83
C THR A 272 -0.05 -17.02 -13.24
N TYR A 273 -0.49 -17.05 -14.49
CA TYR A 273 -1.55 -16.18 -15.02
C TYR A 273 -2.77 -17.00 -15.47
N LEU A 274 -2.91 -18.21 -14.92
CA LEU A 274 -3.98 -19.15 -15.22
C LEU A 274 -5.23 -18.88 -14.37
N SER A 275 -6.33 -19.57 -14.66
CA SER A 275 -7.49 -19.56 -13.77
C SER A 275 -7.15 -20.15 -12.39
N LEU A 276 -7.98 -19.89 -11.38
CA LEU A 276 -7.82 -20.44 -10.04
C LEU A 276 -7.70 -21.99 -10.06
N GLY A 277 -8.59 -22.67 -10.79
CA GLY A 277 -8.62 -24.13 -10.84
C GLY A 277 -7.38 -24.75 -11.50
N GLU A 278 -6.91 -24.15 -12.60
CA GLU A 278 -5.68 -24.56 -13.27
C GLU A 278 -4.45 -24.34 -12.38
N THR A 279 -4.41 -23.18 -11.69
CA THR A 279 -3.35 -22.88 -10.73
C THR A 279 -3.32 -23.88 -9.58
N GLN A 280 -4.47 -24.18 -8.98
CA GLN A 280 -4.59 -25.16 -7.90
C GLN A 280 -4.04 -26.53 -8.32
N SER A 281 -4.31 -26.96 -9.57
CA SER A 281 -3.79 -28.21 -10.11
C SER A 281 -2.26 -28.21 -10.22
N LYS A 282 -1.67 -27.13 -10.74
CA LYS A 282 -0.21 -26.98 -10.84
C LYS A 282 0.48 -26.89 -9.48
N VAL A 283 -0.12 -26.16 -8.53
CA VAL A 283 0.46 -26.00 -7.18
C VAL A 283 0.61 -27.33 -6.45
N GLN A 284 -0.24 -28.34 -6.72
CA GLN A 284 -0.02 -29.68 -6.17
C GLN A 284 1.31 -30.29 -6.60
N GLN A 285 1.74 -30.04 -7.84
CA GLN A 285 3.03 -30.52 -8.36
C GLN A 285 4.20 -29.78 -7.67
N TYR A 286 4.08 -28.46 -7.50
CA TYR A 286 5.09 -27.66 -6.79
C TYR A 286 5.19 -28.03 -5.30
N LYS A 287 4.07 -28.32 -4.64
CA LYS A 287 4.06 -28.81 -3.25
C LYS A 287 4.65 -30.20 -3.11
N ALA A 288 4.45 -31.08 -4.09
CA ALA A 288 5.13 -32.37 -4.14
C ALA A 288 6.66 -32.18 -4.28
N PHE A 289 7.11 -31.28 -5.15
CA PHE A 289 8.51 -30.89 -5.28
C PHE A 289 9.09 -30.34 -3.96
N GLN A 290 8.43 -29.35 -3.35
CA GLN A 290 8.79 -28.80 -2.03
C GLN A 290 8.90 -29.89 -0.96
N THR A 291 8.00 -30.87 -0.97
CA THR A 291 7.99 -31.95 0.01
C THR A 291 9.09 -32.98 -0.23
N ASN A 292 9.33 -33.34 -1.47
CA ASN A 292 10.36 -34.32 -1.81
C ASN A 292 11.77 -33.80 -1.50
N PHE A 293 12.01 -32.52 -1.73
CA PHE A 293 13.34 -31.92 -1.55
C PHE A 293 13.51 -31.13 -0.25
N GLN A 294 12.43 -30.90 0.51
CA GLN A 294 12.45 -30.07 1.73
C GLN A 294 13.02 -28.66 1.47
N VAL A 295 12.47 -27.99 0.46
CA VAL A 295 12.88 -26.64 0.02
C VAL A 295 11.67 -25.71 -0.07
N PRO A 296 11.82 -24.40 0.20
CA PRO A 296 10.73 -23.45 0.04
C PRO A 296 10.38 -23.22 -1.44
N ILE A 297 9.10 -22.93 -1.69
CA ILE A 297 8.58 -22.46 -2.98
C ILE A 297 7.91 -21.09 -2.81
N MET A 298 7.85 -20.30 -3.87
CA MET A 298 7.22 -18.98 -3.88
C MET A 298 6.50 -18.71 -5.21
N CYS A 299 5.37 -18.01 -5.14
CA CYS A 299 4.66 -17.47 -6.30
C CYS A 299 4.82 -15.94 -6.38
N ASN A 300 5.91 -15.47 -6.97
CA ASN A 300 6.26 -14.04 -6.99
C ASN A 300 5.78 -13.29 -8.24
N GLU A 301 5.06 -13.96 -9.15
CA GLU A 301 4.23 -13.31 -10.17
C GLU A 301 2.93 -14.06 -10.44
N TYR A 302 1.84 -13.30 -10.41
CA TYR A 302 0.53 -13.74 -10.87
C TYR A 302 -0.38 -12.54 -11.09
N GLY A 303 -1.45 -12.72 -11.86
CA GLY A 303 -2.42 -11.66 -12.14
C GLY A 303 -3.57 -12.15 -13.00
N GLY A 304 -4.27 -11.21 -13.63
CA GLY A 304 -5.42 -11.50 -14.49
C GLY A 304 -6.75 -11.52 -13.72
N GLU A 305 -7.78 -12.16 -14.28
CA GLU A 305 -9.15 -12.14 -13.72
C GLU A 305 -9.28 -12.89 -12.37
N ALA A 306 -8.31 -13.76 -12.03
CA ALA A 306 -8.35 -14.56 -10.81
C ALA A 306 -7.47 -14.00 -9.67
N GLU A 307 -6.83 -12.84 -9.83
CA GLU A 307 -5.76 -12.36 -8.95
C GLU A 307 -6.13 -12.30 -7.45
N ILE A 308 -7.32 -11.78 -7.12
CA ILE A 308 -7.81 -11.71 -5.72
C ILE A 308 -7.99 -13.12 -5.14
N GLN A 309 -8.52 -14.03 -5.95
CA GLN A 309 -8.75 -15.42 -5.56
C GLN A 309 -7.42 -16.17 -5.37
N LEU A 310 -6.46 -15.92 -6.27
CA LEU A 310 -5.11 -16.47 -6.21
C LEU A 310 -4.35 -15.96 -4.98
N THR A 311 -4.44 -14.66 -4.66
CA THR A 311 -3.85 -14.10 -3.42
C THR A 311 -4.39 -14.80 -2.18
N SER A 312 -5.72 -14.95 -2.10
CA SER A 312 -6.38 -15.65 -0.98
C SER A 312 -5.96 -17.12 -0.90
N TYR A 313 -5.82 -17.77 -2.06
CA TYR A 313 -5.35 -19.15 -2.16
C TYR A 313 -3.91 -19.30 -1.68
N PHE A 314 -2.97 -18.48 -2.15
CA PHE A 314 -1.57 -18.55 -1.71
C PHE A 314 -1.39 -18.26 -0.22
N GLN A 315 -2.18 -17.32 0.33
CA GLN A 315 -2.25 -17.11 1.78
C GLN A 315 -2.69 -18.36 2.53
N THR A 316 -3.77 -19.01 2.07
CA THR A 316 -4.32 -20.23 2.69
C THR A 316 -3.35 -21.40 2.60
N GLU A 317 -2.67 -21.53 1.48
CA GLU A 317 -1.70 -22.60 1.23
C GLU A 317 -0.32 -22.35 1.84
N GLU A 318 -0.16 -21.23 2.55
CA GLU A 318 1.11 -20.73 3.09
C GLU A 318 2.24 -20.68 2.05
N ILE A 319 1.93 -20.23 0.84
CA ILE A 319 2.91 -19.96 -0.22
C ILE A 319 3.22 -18.46 -0.22
N PRO A 320 4.47 -18.03 0.04
CA PRO A 320 4.88 -16.64 -0.11
C PRO A 320 4.53 -16.12 -1.51
N TYR A 321 4.12 -14.85 -1.61
CA TYR A 321 3.56 -14.35 -2.85
C TYR A 321 3.87 -12.89 -3.16
N ALA A 322 3.84 -12.54 -4.44
CA ALA A 322 3.81 -11.16 -4.94
C ALA A 322 3.01 -11.08 -6.26
N PRO A 323 1.85 -10.41 -6.31
CA PRO A 323 1.12 -10.21 -7.57
C PRO A 323 1.85 -9.22 -8.48
N TRP A 324 1.61 -9.34 -9.78
CA TRP A 324 2.28 -8.52 -10.80
C TRP A 324 1.67 -7.12 -10.91
N GLY A 325 2.54 -6.11 -10.78
CA GLY A 325 2.22 -4.69 -10.94
C GLY A 325 1.62 -4.03 -9.70
N TYR A 326 2.44 -3.30 -8.95
CA TYR A 326 1.97 -2.42 -7.88
C TYR A 326 1.18 -1.23 -8.42
N LYS A 327 1.69 -0.58 -9.48
CA LYS A 327 1.15 0.65 -10.08
C LYS A 327 0.75 0.39 -11.52
N LEU A 328 -0.56 0.28 -11.79
CA LEU A 328 -1.09 0.03 -13.13
C LEU A 328 -2.12 1.10 -13.49
N SER A 329 -2.15 1.49 -14.77
CA SER A 329 -3.03 2.55 -15.25
C SER A 329 -4.50 2.10 -15.34
N PHE A 330 -4.80 0.87 -15.74
CA PHE A 330 -6.16 0.42 -16.05
C PHE A 330 -6.94 -0.13 -14.84
N ASN A 331 -8.26 0.12 -14.82
CA ASN A 331 -9.19 -0.43 -13.83
C ASN A 331 -9.71 -1.80 -14.30
N THR A 332 -9.56 -2.82 -13.49
CA THR A 332 -10.28 -4.09 -13.65
C THR A 332 -10.85 -4.50 -12.30
N PRO A 333 -12.18 -4.68 -12.18
CA PRO A 333 -12.85 -5.02 -10.92
C PRO A 333 -12.30 -6.27 -10.21
N ASP A 334 -11.70 -7.18 -10.97
CA ASP A 334 -11.17 -8.47 -10.48
C ASP A 334 -9.64 -8.46 -10.24
N LYS A 335 -9.01 -7.28 -10.36
CA LYS A 335 -7.61 -7.11 -9.94
C LYS A 335 -7.55 -6.40 -8.59
N THR A 336 -6.47 -6.64 -7.89
CA THR A 336 -6.07 -5.89 -6.71
C THR A 336 -5.24 -4.70 -7.21
N PRO A 337 -5.76 -3.47 -7.39
CA PRO A 337 -4.85 -2.35 -7.42
C PRO A 337 -4.36 -2.11 -5.99
N PHE A 338 -3.07 -2.34 -5.77
CA PHE A 338 -2.33 -1.59 -4.76
C PHE A 338 -2.23 -0.12 -5.18
N TYR A 339 -2.35 0.18 -6.49
CA TYR A 339 -2.48 1.53 -7.05
C TYR A 339 -3.30 1.56 -8.35
N TYR A 340 -4.13 2.61 -8.53
CA TYR A 340 -4.94 2.86 -9.74
C TYR A 340 -4.81 4.32 -10.23
N MET A 341 -4.66 4.50 -11.55
CA MET A 341 -4.64 5.82 -12.22
C MET A 341 -6.04 6.18 -12.77
N PRO A 342 -6.79 7.12 -12.14
CA PRO A 342 -8.17 7.41 -12.52
C PRO A 342 -8.28 8.02 -13.92
N SER A 343 -9.44 7.89 -14.56
CA SER A 343 -9.67 8.36 -15.94
C SER A 343 -9.42 9.86 -16.13
N ASN A 344 -9.57 10.67 -15.08
CA ASN A 344 -9.29 12.10 -15.07
C ASN A 344 -7.82 12.47 -14.81
N HIS A 345 -6.93 11.49 -14.59
CA HIS A 345 -5.52 11.72 -14.32
C HIS A 345 -4.83 12.50 -15.45
N LEU A 346 -3.86 13.37 -15.12
CA LEU A 346 -3.16 14.22 -16.11
C LEU A 346 -2.47 13.38 -17.20
N TRP A 347 -1.81 12.28 -16.82
CA TRP A 347 -1.29 11.29 -17.78
C TRP A 347 -2.30 10.84 -18.84
N ARG A 348 -3.56 10.65 -18.45
CA ARG A 348 -4.61 10.27 -19.40
C ARG A 348 -5.11 11.47 -20.19
N THR A 349 -5.55 12.49 -19.47
CA THR A 349 -6.29 13.61 -20.03
C THR A 349 -5.44 14.52 -20.89
N GLN A 350 -4.15 14.68 -20.58
CA GLN A 350 -3.25 15.60 -21.26
C GLN A 350 -2.20 14.92 -22.14
N PHE A 351 -1.97 13.60 -21.98
CA PHE A 351 -0.97 12.86 -22.76
C PHE A 351 -1.58 11.74 -23.60
N LEU A 352 -2.18 10.72 -23.00
CA LEU A 352 -2.77 9.60 -23.76
C LEU A 352 -3.91 10.05 -24.70
N ASN A 353 -4.72 11.02 -24.28
CA ASN A 353 -5.77 11.58 -25.13
C ASN A 353 -5.20 12.25 -26.39
N LYS A 354 -4.09 13.01 -26.27
CA LYS A 354 -3.43 13.63 -27.43
C LYS A 354 -2.89 12.59 -28.40
N ILE A 355 -2.27 11.52 -27.89
CA ILE A 355 -1.82 10.37 -28.69
C ILE A 355 -3.01 9.74 -29.43
N SER A 356 -4.12 9.47 -28.71
CA SER A 356 -5.32 8.87 -29.27
C SER A 356 -5.98 9.74 -30.34
N GLU A 357 -6.10 11.05 -30.09
CA GLU A 357 -6.66 12.01 -31.05
C GLU A 357 -5.81 12.12 -32.30
N TRP A 358 -4.48 12.18 -32.16
CA TRP A 358 -3.55 12.17 -33.29
C TRP A 358 -3.70 10.91 -34.14
N MET A 359 -3.75 9.74 -33.50
CA MET A 359 -3.94 8.46 -34.18
C MET A 359 -5.27 8.40 -34.94
N LYS A 360 -6.36 8.89 -34.35
CA LYS A 360 -7.69 8.94 -34.99
C LYS A 360 -7.75 9.92 -36.16
N ALA A 361 -7.02 11.03 -36.09
CA ALA A 361 -6.95 12.02 -37.16
C ALA A 361 -6.02 11.61 -38.32
N SER A 362 -5.16 10.60 -38.12
CA SER A 362 -4.20 10.16 -39.13
C SER A 362 -4.85 9.32 -40.24
N GLU A 363 -5.16 9.96 -41.37
CA GLU A 363 -5.61 9.27 -42.58
C GLU A 363 -4.59 8.24 -43.07
N GLU A 364 -3.29 8.53 -42.94
CA GLU A 364 -2.23 7.61 -43.36
C GLU A 364 -2.24 6.32 -42.52
N PHE A 365 -2.38 6.45 -41.20
CA PHE A 365 -2.49 5.31 -40.28
C PHE A 365 -3.64 4.39 -40.68
N ARG A 366 -4.82 4.99 -40.85
CA ARG A 366 -6.03 4.30 -41.28
C ARG A 366 -5.85 3.62 -42.64
N ASN A 367 -5.26 4.31 -43.61
CA ASN A 367 -5.03 3.79 -44.95
C ASN A 367 -4.04 2.62 -44.98
N LYS A 368 -3.04 2.59 -44.10
CA LYS A 368 -2.13 1.43 -43.98
C LYS A 368 -2.83 0.20 -43.42
N ILE A 369 -3.69 0.37 -42.41
CA ILE A 369 -4.50 -0.75 -41.90
C ILE A 369 -5.46 -1.25 -42.99
N LEU A 370 -6.17 -0.36 -43.68
CA LEU A 370 -7.05 -0.73 -44.80
C LEU A 370 -6.30 -1.48 -45.90
N THR A 371 -5.09 -1.01 -46.24
CA THR A 371 -4.24 -1.69 -47.23
C THR A 371 -3.87 -3.09 -46.77
N ALA A 372 -3.44 -3.25 -45.51
CA ALA A 372 -3.10 -4.55 -44.94
C ALA A 372 -4.30 -5.52 -44.96
N ILE A 373 -5.50 -5.05 -44.63
CA ILE A 373 -6.74 -5.84 -44.74
C ILE A 373 -6.99 -6.22 -46.20
N ASN A 374 -6.92 -5.28 -47.13
CA ASN A 374 -7.27 -5.49 -48.54
C ASN A 374 -6.34 -6.51 -49.22
N ILE A 375 -5.04 -6.46 -48.95
CA ILE A 375 -4.06 -7.39 -49.54
C ILE A 375 -4.00 -8.76 -48.84
N SER A 376 -4.61 -8.90 -47.67
CA SER A 376 -4.67 -10.18 -46.95
C SER A 376 -5.46 -11.23 -47.77
N ASN A 377 -5.17 -12.51 -47.52
CA ASN A 377 -5.89 -13.62 -48.16
C ASN A 377 -7.22 -13.98 -47.47
N LEU A 378 -7.80 -13.04 -46.71
CA LEU A 378 -9.06 -13.21 -46.01
C LEU A 378 -10.26 -13.19 -46.97
N SER A 379 -11.37 -13.80 -46.55
CA SER A 379 -12.64 -13.74 -47.27
C SER A 379 -13.18 -12.30 -47.29
N ASN A 380 -13.96 -11.96 -48.34
CA ASN A 380 -14.56 -10.62 -48.45
C ASN A 380 -15.41 -10.26 -47.22
N GLN A 381 -16.10 -11.23 -46.64
CA GLN A 381 -16.91 -11.01 -45.45
C GLN A 381 -16.04 -10.74 -44.22
N CYS A 382 -14.95 -11.50 -44.02
CA CYS A 382 -14.01 -11.27 -42.92
C CYS A 382 -13.34 -9.89 -43.03
N LYS A 383 -12.91 -9.50 -44.25
CA LYS A 383 -12.38 -8.16 -44.52
C LYS A 383 -13.39 -7.06 -44.18
N GLN A 384 -14.65 -7.22 -44.60
CA GLN A 384 -15.69 -6.22 -44.35
C GLN A 384 -15.97 -6.07 -42.85
N ASP A 385 -15.96 -7.17 -42.08
CA ASP A 385 -16.11 -7.12 -40.63
C ASP A 385 -14.98 -6.35 -39.95
N LEU A 386 -13.73 -6.60 -40.36
CA LEU A 386 -12.56 -5.85 -39.86
C LEU A 386 -12.65 -4.36 -40.24
N ILE A 387 -13.05 -4.05 -41.47
CA ILE A 387 -13.25 -2.66 -41.94
C ILE A 387 -14.35 -1.98 -41.13
N ASN A 388 -15.46 -2.66 -40.83
CA ASN A 388 -16.53 -2.11 -40.01
C ASN A 388 -16.05 -1.76 -38.60
N VAL A 389 -15.27 -2.64 -37.96
CA VAL A 389 -14.68 -2.36 -36.65
C VAL A 389 -13.68 -1.20 -36.74
N LEU A 390 -12.85 -1.14 -37.78
CA LEU A 390 -11.92 -0.02 -38.00
C LEU A 390 -12.67 1.30 -38.20
N ASN A 391 -13.82 1.28 -38.89
CA ASN A 391 -14.67 2.46 -39.09
C ASN A 391 -15.29 2.94 -37.78
N GLU A 392 -15.75 2.01 -36.94
CA GLU A 392 -16.39 2.31 -35.67
C GLU A 392 -15.39 2.77 -34.61
N LYS A 393 -14.24 2.09 -34.49
CA LYS A 393 -13.29 2.28 -33.39
C LYS A 393 -12.07 3.12 -33.74
N GLY A 394 -11.81 3.35 -35.03
CA GLY A 394 -10.63 4.07 -35.52
C GLY A 394 -9.33 3.26 -35.46
N ASN A 395 -9.34 2.04 -34.90
CA ASN A 395 -8.21 1.11 -34.87
C ASN A 395 -8.71 -0.36 -34.75
N LEU A 396 -7.78 -1.32 -34.87
CA LEU A 396 -7.99 -2.76 -34.69
C LEU A 396 -7.07 -3.31 -33.57
N PRO A 397 -7.46 -3.19 -32.29
CA PRO A 397 -6.65 -3.71 -31.20
C PRO A 397 -6.58 -5.26 -31.21
N PRO A 398 -5.54 -5.88 -30.62
CA PRO A 398 -5.30 -7.33 -30.71
C PRO A 398 -6.46 -8.23 -30.24
N ASN A 399 -7.25 -7.76 -29.26
CA ASN A 399 -8.43 -8.50 -28.77
C ASN A 399 -9.54 -8.63 -29.82
N ILE A 400 -9.64 -7.70 -30.78
CA ILE A 400 -10.59 -7.83 -31.91
C ILE A 400 -10.23 -9.03 -32.76
N PHE A 401 -8.94 -9.29 -33.01
CA PHE A 401 -8.51 -10.46 -33.76
C PHE A 401 -8.92 -11.77 -33.08
N ARG A 402 -8.85 -11.86 -31.75
CA ARG A 402 -9.36 -13.04 -31.03
C ARG A 402 -10.86 -13.27 -31.24
N ILE A 403 -11.65 -12.19 -31.30
CA ILE A 403 -13.11 -12.26 -31.56
C ILE A 403 -13.37 -12.69 -33.01
N VAL A 404 -12.66 -12.10 -33.96
CA VAL A 404 -12.81 -12.41 -35.39
C VAL A 404 -12.32 -13.82 -35.72
N ILE A 405 -11.24 -14.30 -35.10
CA ILE A 405 -10.75 -15.68 -35.22
C ILE A 405 -11.82 -16.68 -34.78
N LYS A 406 -12.53 -16.42 -33.69
CA LYS A 406 -13.65 -17.28 -33.25
C LYS A 406 -14.79 -17.31 -34.27
N LYS A 407 -15.01 -16.21 -35.00
CA LYS A 407 -16.03 -16.11 -36.05
C LYS A 407 -15.61 -16.76 -37.37
N TYR A 408 -14.31 -16.72 -37.69
CA TYR A 408 -13.70 -17.25 -38.91
C TYR A 408 -12.55 -18.22 -38.56
N PRO A 409 -12.84 -19.37 -37.93
CA PRO A 409 -11.80 -20.29 -37.46
C PRO A 409 -10.92 -20.84 -38.61
N GLU A 410 -11.49 -21.00 -39.79
CA GLU A 410 -10.75 -21.45 -41.00
C GLU A 410 -9.72 -20.42 -41.49
N GLU A 411 -9.87 -19.14 -41.11
CA GLU A 411 -8.99 -18.04 -41.50
C GLU A 411 -7.99 -17.66 -40.38
N ALA A 412 -7.93 -18.43 -39.29
CA ALA A 412 -7.18 -18.09 -38.08
C ALA A 412 -5.70 -17.74 -38.34
N LYS A 413 -5.01 -18.54 -39.16
CA LYS A 413 -3.59 -18.30 -39.48
C LYS A 413 -3.36 -16.99 -40.24
N GLU A 414 -4.25 -16.65 -41.17
CA GLU A 414 -4.15 -15.39 -41.92
C GLU A 414 -4.55 -14.20 -41.04
N LEU A 415 -5.53 -14.37 -40.15
CA LEU A 415 -5.90 -13.37 -39.14
C LEU A 415 -4.76 -13.11 -38.14
N GLU A 416 -4.02 -14.14 -37.73
CA GLU A 416 -2.82 -13.99 -36.88
C GLU A 416 -1.71 -13.20 -37.59
N LYS A 417 -1.43 -13.52 -38.87
CA LYS A 417 -0.47 -12.74 -39.68
C LYS A 417 -0.89 -11.28 -39.82
N LEU A 418 -2.17 -11.04 -40.12
CA LEU A 418 -2.71 -9.68 -40.22
C LEU A 418 -2.63 -8.95 -38.87
N SER A 419 -2.94 -9.64 -37.77
CA SER A 419 -2.83 -9.11 -36.41
C SER A 419 -1.41 -8.62 -36.13
N LEU A 420 -0.39 -9.44 -36.42
CA LEU A 420 1.02 -9.04 -36.27
C LEU A 420 1.35 -7.80 -37.11
N LYS A 421 0.86 -7.74 -38.35
CA LYS A 421 1.10 -6.57 -39.22
C LYS A 421 0.41 -5.31 -38.70
N VAL A 422 -0.81 -5.43 -38.19
CA VAL A 422 -1.56 -4.31 -37.59
C VAL A 422 -0.91 -3.85 -36.29
N VAL A 423 -0.36 -4.76 -35.47
CA VAL A 423 0.42 -4.43 -34.28
C VAL A 423 1.67 -3.64 -34.65
N GLU A 424 2.42 -4.08 -35.67
CA GLU A 424 3.60 -3.36 -36.18
C GLU A 424 3.24 -1.95 -36.67
N ILE A 425 2.17 -1.81 -37.47
CA ILE A 425 1.68 -0.50 -37.93
C ILE A 425 1.28 0.37 -36.73
N THR A 426 0.51 -0.18 -35.78
CA THR A 426 0.04 0.54 -34.59
C THR A 426 1.21 1.01 -33.73
N PHE A 427 2.23 0.18 -33.54
CA PHE A 427 3.43 0.54 -32.78
C PHE A 427 4.14 1.73 -33.41
N ASN A 428 4.49 1.66 -34.70
CA ASN A 428 5.21 2.73 -35.38
C ASN A 428 4.48 4.08 -35.31
N TYR A 429 3.16 4.09 -35.50
CA TYR A 429 2.39 5.32 -35.42
C TYR A 429 2.14 5.79 -33.98
N THR A 430 2.13 4.87 -33.02
CA THR A 430 2.12 5.27 -31.61
C THR A 430 3.42 5.99 -31.24
N VAL A 431 4.57 5.55 -31.78
CA VAL A 431 5.86 6.25 -31.62
C VAL A 431 5.82 7.63 -32.28
N ASP A 432 5.26 7.75 -33.49
CA ASP A 432 5.10 9.05 -34.16
C ASP A 432 4.21 10.00 -33.34
N ALA A 433 3.09 9.50 -32.82
CA ALA A 433 2.18 10.25 -31.97
C ALA A 433 2.85 10.67 -30.65
N LEU A 434 3.59 9.75 -30.03
CA LEU A 434 4.36 9.97 -28.80
C LEU A 434 5.40 11.08 -29.00
N ALA A 435 6.22 10.97 -30.05
CA ALA A 435 7.25 11.95 -30.38
C ALA A 435 6.65 13.33 -30.65
N THR A 436 5.60 13.39 -31.47
CA THR A 436 4.89 14.64 -31.78
C THR A 436 4.30 15.27 -30.52
N THR A 437 3.70 14.46 -29.64
CA THR A 437 3.10 14.93 -28.39
C THR A 437 4.16 15.49 -27.44
N LEU A 438 5.29 14.80 -27.28
CA LEU A 438 6.40 15.24 -26.43
C LEU A 438 7.04 16.53 -26.95
N GLN A 439 7.30 16.64 -28.25
CA GLN A 439 7.89 17.84 -28.86
C GLN A 439 6.96 19.07 -28.80
N ALA A 440 5.66 18.86 -28.70
CA ALA A 440 4.67 19.93 -28.55
C ALA A 440 4.48 20.41 -27.10
N MET A 441 5.04 19.72 -26.11
CA MET A 441 4.94 20.09 -24.71
C MET A 441 6.05 21.07 -24.32
N SER A 442 5.69 22.10 -23.55
CA SER A 442 6.67 22.92 -22.84
C SER A 442 7.35 22.12 -21.72
N GLU A 443 8.52 22.58 -21.27
CA GLU A 443 9.23 21.95 -20.13
C GLU A 443 8.36 21.88 -18.87
N ASN A 444 7.53 22.90 -18.62
CA ASN A 444 6.62 22.93 -17.48
C ASN A 444 5.51 21.88 -17.62
N GLU A 445 4.86 21.77 -18.79
CA GLU A 445 3.83 20.76 -19.04
C GLU A 445 4.40 19.34 -18.91
N LEU A 446 5.60 19.10 -19.44
CA LEU A 446 6.27 17.82 -19.30
C LEU A 446 6.62 17.51 -17.84
N THR A 447 7.07 18.51 -17.09
CA THR A 447 7.39 18.35 -15.66
C THR A 447 6.14 18.05 -14.83
N GLU A 448 5.05 18.79 -15.03
CA GLU A 448 3.76 18.55 -14.36
C GLU A 448 3.18 17.17 -14.71
N LEU A 449 3.25 16.78 -15.99
CA LEU A 449 2.84 15.46 -16.44
C LEU A 449 3.63 14.36 -15.72
N MET A 450 4.94 14.50 -15.63
CA MET A 450 5.81 13.50 -15.01
C MET A 450 5.60 13.43 -13.51
N GLN A 451 5.52 14.57 -12.82
CA GLN A 451 5.18 14.64 -11.39
C GLN A 451 3.80 14.03 -11.11
N SER A 452 2.86 14.08 -12.06
CA SER A 452 1.56 13.43 -11.89
C SER A 452 1.66 11.90 -11.73
N LEU A 453 2.72 11.26 -12.22
CA LEU A 453 2.96 9.82 -12.02
C LEU A 453 3.38 9.47 -10.58
N GLN A 454 3.93 10.46 -9.86
CA GLN A 454 4.21 10.31 -8.43
C GLN A 454 2.90 10.23 -7.66
N THR A 455 2.96 9.65 -6.47
CA THR A 455 1.78 9.27 -5.69
C THR A 455 1.15 10.48 -4.96
N GLN A 456 0.82 11.55 -5.69
CA GLN A 456 0.07 12.72 -5.22
C GLN A 456 -1.39 12.77 -5.72
N TYR A 457 -1.80 11.86 -6.62
CA TYR A 457 -3.17 11.74 -7.12
C TYR A 457 -3.81 10.40 -6.73
N TRP A 458 -4.27 10.30 -5.48
CA TRP A 458 -5.24 9.28 -5.09
C TRP A 458 -6.65 9.89 -5.07
N GLU A 459 -7.34 9.92 -6.21
CA GLU A 459 -8.77 10.28 -6.27
C GLU A 459 -9.65 9.06 -6.58
N LYS A 460 -10.52 8.76 -5.59
CA LYS A 460 -11.82 8.06 -5.66
C LYS A 460 -11.90 6.71 -6.40
N GLY A 461 -11.93 5.64 -5.60
CA GLY A 461 -12.49 4.34 -5.97
C GLY A 461 -13.17 3.71 -4.76
N THR A 462 -14.50 3.75 -4.80
CA THR A 462 -15.44 3.17 -3.85
C THR A 462 -15.17 1.68 -3.66
N VAL A 463 -14.91 1.24 -2.43
CA VAL A 463 -14.70 -0.18 -2.19
C VAL A 463 -16.05 -0.85 -1.98
N HIS A 464 -16.46 -1.68 -2.94
CA HIS A 464 -17.60 -2.58 -2.79
C HIS A 464 -17.07 -3.94 -2.35
N PHE A 465 -17.49 -4.37 -1.17
CA PHE A 465 -17.14 -5.68 -0.63
C PHE A 465 -18.41 -6.49 -0.45
N PRO A 466 -18.42 -7.77 -0.87
CA PRO A 466 -19.59 -8.62 -0.75
C PRO A 466 -19.92 -8.90 0.72
N GLU A 467 -21.22 -8.93 1.00
CA GLU A 467 -21.83 -9.21 2.29
C GLU A 467 -21.61 -10.66 2.77
N GLN A 468 -21.52 -10.86 4.10
CA GLN A 468 -22.09 -11.95 4.94
C GLN A 468 -21.31 -12.07 6.30
N PRO A 469 -21.88 -12.71 7.35
CA PRO A 469 -22.01 -12.14 8.69
C PRO A 469 -20.82 -12.41 9.62
N MET A 470 -20.61 -11.49 10.56
CA MET A 470 -19.60 -11.59 11.61
C MET A 470 -20.25 -11.92 12.96
N THR A 471 -19.68 -12.89 13.66
CA THR A 471 -19.78 -13.05 15.12
C THR A 471 -18.51 -12.46 15.76
N PRO A 472 -18.61 -11.43 16.62
CA PRO A 472 -17.51 -11.04 17.49
C PRO A 472 -17.69 -11.64 18.89
N GLU A 473 -16.61 -12.17 19.46
CA GLU A 473 -16.50 -12.39 20.91
C GLU A 473 -16.07 -11.09 21.63
N PRO A 474 -16.49 -10.88 22.90
CA PRO A 474 -16.58 -9.55 23.51
C PRO A 474 -15.40 -9.21 24.44
N LYS A 475 -15.18 -7.90 24.67
CA LYS A 475 -14.60 -7.37 25.92
C LYS A 475 -15.40 -6.14 26.41
N MET A 476 -15.87 -6.22 27.67
CA MET A 476 -16.68 -5.28 28.48
C MET A 476 -15.87 -4.04 28.97
N ILE A 477 -16.36 -2.91 29.56
CA ILE A 477 -17.68 -2.42 30.06
C ILE A 477 -17.64 -0.86 30.26
N GLU A 478 -18.83 -0.24 30.16
CA GLU A 478 -19.46 0.93 30.84
C GLU A 478 -18.77 2.31 31.08
N ARG A 479 -19.58 3.36 30.83
CA ARG A 479 -19.53 4.68 31.47
C ARG A 479 -20.28 4.60 32.80
N LEU A 480 -19.60 4.80 33.91
CA LEU A 480 -20.22 5.07 35.21
C LEU A 480 -20.37 6.58 35.40
N ILE A 481 -21.58 7.01 35.72
CA ILE A 481 -21.82 8.19 36.57
C ILE A 481 -21.82 7.62 37.99
N GLY A 482 -20.81 7.95 38.78
CA GLY A 482 -20.69 7.52 40.16
C GLY A 482 -20.22 8.66 41.04
N GLU A 483 -21.09 9.10 41.96
CA GLU A 483 -20.72 9.92 43.11
C GLU A 483 -19.87 9.06 44.05
N GLY A 484 -18.56 9.31 44.08
CA GLY A 484 -17.64 8.74 45.05
C GLY A 484 -16.84 9.87 45.68
N GLU A 485 -16.73 9.85 47.01
CA GLU A 485 -15.96 10.78 47.83
C GLU A 485 -14.51 10.89 47.33
N THR A 486 -14.28 11.76 46.36
CA THR A 486 -12.96 12.07 45.82
C THR A 486 -12.84 13.58 45.73
N GLU A 487 -11.60 14.06 45.84
CA GLU A 487 -11.19 15.45 46.04
C GLU A 487 -11.55 16.41 44.86
N GLY A 488 -12.47 16.01 43.95
CA GLY A 488 -13.03 16.84 42.90
C GLY A 488 -14.55 16.70 42.71
N TRP A 489 -15.18 17.79 42.28
CA TRP A 489 -16.64 18.00 42.32
C TRP A 489 -17.35 17.53 41.04
N GLY A 490 -16.61 17.25 39.96
CA GLY A 490 -17.14 16.75 38.69
C GLY A 490 -16.23 17.07 37.51
N SER A 491 -16.38 16.30 36.42
CA SER A 491 -15.74 16.56 35.11
C SER A 491 -16.84 16.79 34.07
N ASP A 492 -16.65 17.79 33.19
CA ASP A 492 -17.65 18.17 32.17
C ASP A 492 -17.75 17.09 31.07
N LEU A 493 -16.64 16.36 30.81
CA LEU A 493 -16.59 15.26 29.85
C LEU A 493 -15.69 14.13 30.35
N GLY A 494 -16.04 12.87 30.04
CA GLY A 494 -15.27 11.71 30.49
C GLY A 494 -15.34 10.48 29.59
N VAL A 495 -14.22 9.77 29.53
CA VAL A 495 -14.01 8.55 28.73
C VAL A 495 -13.39 7.47 29.61
N SER A 496 -13.95 6.26 29.58
CA SER A 496 -13.34 5.06 30.17
C SER A 496 -12.85 4.13 29.07
N PHE A 497 -11.71 3.45 29.29
CA PHE A 497 -11.21 2.43 28.39
C PHE A 497 -10.31 1.41 29.11
N MET A 498 -10.21 0.20 28.55
CA MET A 498 -9.33 -0.84 29.06
C MET A 498 -7.91 -0.68 28.49
N HIS A 499 -6.90 -0.78 29.36
CA HIS A 499 -5.50 -0.86 28.95
C HIS A 499 -4.73 -1.80 29.89
N LYS A 500 -4.06 -2.80 29.30
CA LYS A 500 -3.28 -3.82 30.03
C LYS A 500 -4.00 -4.45 31.23
N GLY A 501 -5.30 -4.73 31.06
CA GLY A 501 -6.12 -5.38 32.09
C GLY A 501 -6.64 -4.46 33.19
N LYS A 502 -6.36 -3.14 33.13
CA LYS A 502 -6.87 -2.13 34.06
C LYS A 502 -7.87 -1.21 33.36
N MET A 503 -8.80 -0.64 34.11
CA MET A 503 -9.73 0.37 33.61
C MET A 503 -9.14 1.75 33.84
N TYR A 504 -9.02 2.53 32.78
CA TYR A 504 -8.58 3.91 32.83
C TYR A 504 -9.76 4.86 32.67
N PHE A 505 -9.72 5.96 33.41
CA PHE A 505 -10.71 7.02 33.40
C PHE A 505 -10.03 8.33 33.00
N LEU A 506 -10.58 9.00 32.01
CA LEU A 506 -10.13 10.30 31.54
C LEU A 506 -11.22 11.32 31.86
N GLY A 507 -10.86 12.41 32.52
CA GLY A 507 -11.74 13.54 32.81
C GLY A 507 -11.25 14.80 32.09
N GLY A 508 -12.17 15.50 31.43
CA GLY A 508 -11.98 16.82 30.82
C GLY A 508 -12.69 17.91 31.61
N ASP A 509 -12.11 19.10 31.62
CA ASP A 509 -12.58 20.30 32.33
C ASP A 509 -12.97 19.97 33.79
N THR A 510 -12.05 19.30 34.51
CA THR A 510 -12.32 18.81 35.86
C THR A 510 -12.16 19.90 36.92
N ASN A 511 -13.22 20.11 37.70
CA ASN A 511 -13.19 20.95 38.88
C ASN A 511 -12.77 20.15 40.11
N THR A 512 -11.68 20.55 40.75
CA THR A 512 -11.26 20.00 42.04
C THR A 512 -11.63 20.94 43.19
N ARG A 513 -11.57 20.47 44.43
CA ARG A 513 -11.92 21.31 45.60
C ARG A 513 -11.07 22.58 45.73
N ASP A 514 -9.80 22.51 45.31
CA ASP A 514 -8.80 23.57 45.54
C ASP A 514 -8.13 24.09 44.25
N ALA A 515 -8.41 23.49 43.08
CA ALA A 515 -7.85 23.87 41.77
C ALA A 515 -8.71 23.45 40.56
N PHE A 516 -8.56 24.12 39.43
CA PHE A 516 -9.04 23.64 38.13
C PHE A 516 -7.95 22.75 37.49
N ALA A 517 -8.29 21.53 37.10
CA ALA A 517 -7.39 20.61 36.41
C ALA A 517 -8.08 20.16 35.12
N PRO A 518 -7.59 20.56 33.94
CA PRO A 518 -8.40 20.46 32.74
C PRO A 518 -8.43 19.07 32.11
N ASN A 519 -7.40 18.24 32.30
CA ASN A 519 -7.36 16.88 31.76
C ASN A 519 -6.71 15.92 32.75
N ILE A 520 -7.51 15.13 33.48
CA ILE A 520 -7.02 14.18 34.49
C ILE A 520 -7.14 12.72 34.03
N ILE A 521 -6.24 11.89 34.52
CA ILE A 521 -6.23 10.44 34.27
C ILE A 521 -6.23 9.68 35.60
N GLY A 522 -7.12 8.70 35.69
CA GLY A 522 -7.24 7.77 36.81
C GLY A 522 -7.20 6.33 36.33
N VAL A 523 -6.80 5.43 37.22
CA VAL A 523 -6.76 3.99 36.95
C VAL A 523 -7.43 3.21 38.07
N ALA A 524 -8.23 2.22 37.72
CA ALA A 524 -8.81 1.25 38.62
C ALA A 524 -8.33 -0.16 38.21
N ASP A 525 -7.90 -0.92 39.21
CA ASP A 525 -7.66 -2.36 39.08
C ASP A 525 -8.98 -3.15 39.21
N ASP A 526 -10.00 -2.52 39.77
CA ASP A 526 -11.35 -3.04 39.87
C ASP A 526 -12.10 -2.86 38.55
N LEU A 527 -12.83 -3.88 38.12
CA LEU A 527 -13.62 -3.91 36.90
C LEU A 527 -15.12 -4.12 37.18
N ASN A 528 -15.51 -4.17 38.45
CA ASN A 528 -16.90 -4.31 38.86
C ASN A 528 -17.49 -2.93 39.21
N PRO A 529 -18.38 -2.39 38.37
CA PRO A 529 -19.02 -1.12 38.67
C PRO A 529 -20.12 -1.22 39.74
N SER A 530 -20.63 -2.44 40.01
CA SER A 530 -21.84 -2.65 40.82
C SER A 530 -21.66 -2.50 42.34
N ASP A 531 -20.43 -2.60 42.83
CA ASP A 531 -20.05 -2.45 44.24
C ASP A 531 -19.28 -1.15 44.52
N GLY A 532 -19.18 -0.28 43.52
CA GLY A 532 -18.43 0.97 43.59
C GLY A 532 -16.95 0.76 43.26
N MET A 533 -16.41 1.64 42.42
CA MET A 533 -15.04 1.50 41.91
C MET A 533 -14.03 2.33 42.72
N ASN A 534 -12.89 1.72 43.06
CA ASN A 534 -11.77 2.45 43.64
C ASN A 534 -10.81 2.97 42.54
N ILE A 535 -10.80 4.28 42.32
CA ILE A 535 -10.02 4.93 41.27
C ILE A 535 -8.80 5.64 41.87
N THR A 536 -7.62 5.28 41.40
CA THR A 536 -6.37 5.98 41.73
C THR A 536 -6.11 7.08 40.71
N TRP A 537 -6.27 8.33 41.13
CA TRP A 537 -6.00 9.51 40.29
C TRP A 537 -4.52 9.88 40.30
N GLY A 538 -3.98 10.29 39.15
CA GLY A 538 -2.63 10.86 39.07
C GLY A 538 -2.52 12.14 39.91
N LYS A 539 -1.41 12.31 40.64
CA LYS A 539 -1.15 13.49 41.49
C LYS A 539 0.15 14.21 41.09
N ASP A 540 0.17 15.53 41.18
CA ASP A 540 1.34 16.38 40.98
C ASP A 540 2.24 16.43 42.24
N GLU A 541 3.33 17.20 42.20
CA GLU A 541 4.27 17.32 43.33
C GLU A 541 3.63 17.91 44.60
N ASN A 542 2.49 18.58 44.47
CA ASN A 542 1.73 19.20 45.56
C ASN A 542 0.56 18.32 46.04
N GLY A 543 0.35 17.16 45.42
CA GLY A 543 -0.75 16.25 45.74
C GLY A 543 -2.08 16.59 45.05
N ASN A 544 -2.11 17.57 44.15
CA ASN A 544 -3.29 17.93 43.35
C ASN A 544 -3.43 16.96 42.16
N PRO A 545 -4.64 16.81 41.58
CA PRO A 545 -4.81 16.02 40.36
C PRO A 545 -3.87 16.48 39.24
N LYS A 546 -3.09 15.53 38.71
CA LYS A 546 -2.10 15.79 37.67
C LYS A 546 -2.76 15.87 36.30
N GLU A 547 -2.47 16.95 35.59
CA GLU A 547 -2.81 17.10 34.19
C GLU A 547 -1.97 16.14 33.32
N PHE A 548 -2.62 15.29 32.54
CA PHE A 548 -1.91 14.38 31.61
C PHE A 548 -1.66 15.01 30.23
N PHE A 549 -2.42 16.05 29.88
CA PHE A 549 -2.29 16.78 28.63
C PHE A 549 -2.77 18.23 28.76
N ALA A 550 -1.92 19.18 28.38
CA ALA A 550 -2.19 20.62 28.46
C ALA A 550 -3.42 21.06 27.65
N ILE A 551 -4.23 22.00 28.16
CA ILE A 551 -5.16 22.75 27.30
C ILE A 551 -4.37 23.50 26.21
N ILE A 552 -4.89 23.49 24.99
CA ILE A 552 -4.44 24.40 23.94
C ILE A 552 -5.24 25.71 24.07
N GLU A 553 -4.56 26.75 24.55
CA GLU A 553 -5.15 28.09 24.67
C GLU A 553 -5.68 28.61 23.31
N PRO A 554 -6.80 29.38 23.29
CA PRO A 554 -7.40 30.11 24.42
C PRO A 554 -8.67 29.49 25.02
N SER A 555 -9.08 28.28 24.61
CA SER A 555 -10.43 27.78 24.87
C SER A 555 -10.45 26.48 25.69
N SER A 556 -10.67 25.30 25.10
CA SER A 556 -10.76 24.03 25.86
C SER A 556 -10.28 22.86 25.00
N THR A 557 -9.61 21.88 25.62
CA THR A 557 -9.17 20.64 24.98
C THR A 557 -9.48 19.48 25.91
N VAL A 558 -10.37 18.57 25.50
CA VAL A 558 -10.95 17.52 26.37
C VAL A 558 -10.93 16.14 25.71
N PRO A 559 -10.81 15.03 26.47
CA PRO A 559 -10.88 13.69 25.92
C PRO A 559 -12.29 13.37 25.40
N ALA A 560 -12.39 12.97 24.13
CA ALA A 560 -13.65 12.59 23.47
C ALA A 560 -13.78 11.06 23.30
N GLY A 561 -12.66 10.36 23.11
CA GLY A 561 -12.63 8.91 23.03
C GLY A 561 -11.23 8.35 23.24
N ALA A 562 -11.11 7.08 23.64
CA ALA A 562 -9.83 6.47 23.93
C ALA A 562 -9.84 4.98 23.63
N ILE A 563 -8.69 4.43 23.23
CA ILE A 563 -8.53 3.01 22.95
C ILE A 563 -7.10 2.55 23.22
N SER A 564 -6.97 1.28 23.63
CA SER A 564 -5.68 0.61 23.79
C SER A 564 -5.38 -0.26 22.58
N ILE A 565 -4.25 -0.04 21.92
CA ILE A 565 -3.79 -0.82 20.75
C ILE A 565 -2.31 -1.17 20.94
N SER A 566 -1.97 -2.45 20.87
CA SER A 566 -0.58 -2.95 20.91
C SER A 566 0.24 -2.32 22.04
N ASP A 567 -0.30 -2.37 23.27
CA ASP A 567 0.29 -1.82 24.50
C ASP A 567 0.45 -0.29 24.56
N LYS A 568 -0.18 0.44 23.63
CA LYS A 568 -0.18 1.91 23.59
C LYS A 568 -1.58 2.45 23.86
N MET A 569 -1.64 3.60 24.51
CA MET A 569 -2.89 4.34 24.69
C MET A 569 -3.03 5.37 23.57
N TYR A 570 -4.19 5.40 22.93
CA TYR A 570 -4.56 6.41 21.97
C TYR A 570 -5.79 7.16 22.49
N ILE A 571 -5.71 8.49 22.53
CA ILE A 571 -6.81 9.33 23.00
C ILE A 571 -7.13 10.33 21.89
N PHE A 572 -8.39 10.33 21.47
CA PHE A 572 -8.97 11.35 20.62
C PHE A 572 -9.41 12.51 21.53
N MET A 573 -8.70 13.63 21.42
CA MET A 573 -9.07 14.89 22.09
C MET A 573 -9.97 15.71 21.18
N MET A 574 -11.00 16.34 21.73
CA MET A 574 -11.73 17.42 21.10
C MET A 574 -11.11 18.73 21.55
N ASP A 575 -10.53 19.46 20.60
CA ASP A 575 -9.91 20.77 20.81
C ASP A 575 -10.86 21.86 20.30
N VAL A 576 -11.53 22.53 21.23
CA VAL A 576 -12.43 23.66 20.96
C VAL A 576 -11.60 24.92 20.89
N ILE A 577 -11.50 25.48 19.70
CA ILE A 577 -10.71 26.69 19.41
C ILE A 577 -11.46 27.94 19.86
N ASN A 578 -12.79 27.93 19.73
CA ASN A 578 -13.66 29.04 20.11
C ASN A 578 -15.08 28.54 20.39
N TRP A 579 -15.72 29.12 21.39
CA TRP A 579 -17.08 28.81 21.84
C TRP A 579 -18.19 29.64 21.18
N ASP A 580 -17.85 30.57 20.26
CA ASP A 580 -18.86 31.26 19.45
C ASP A 580 -19.79 30.23 18.79
N TYR A 581 -21.11 30.38 18.95
CA TYR A 581 -22.05 29.38 18.44
C TYR A 581 -22.27 29.52 16.92
N PRO A 582 -22.08 28.47 16.11
CA PRO A 582 -21.64 27.11 16.49
C PRO A 582 -20.13 27.04 16.75
N ALA A 583 -19.75 26.33 17.82
CA ALA A 583 -18.36 26.26 18.28
C ALA A 583 -17.42 25.74 17.19
N ILE A 584 -16.23 26.35 17.09
CA ILE A 584 -15.18 25.93 16.15
C ILE A 584 -14.28 24.95 16.88
N ALA A 585 -14.19 23.74 16.37
CA ALA A 585 -13.41 22.67 17.00
C ALA A 585 -12.69 21.80 15.98
N ARG A 586 -11.72 21.02 16.47
CA ARG A 586 -10.99 20.00 15.72
C ARG A 586 -10.72 18.79 16.62
N SER A 587 -10.47 17.62 16.03
CA SER A 587 -9.96 16.47 16.81
C SER A 587 -8.43 16.47 16.86
N LEU A 588 -7.84 15.93 17.92
CA LEU A 588 -6.41 15.60 18.00
C LEU A 588 -6.31 14.12 18.35
N LEU A 589 -5.35 13.40 17.77
CA LEU A 589 -4.96 12.10 18.30
C LEU A 589 -3.68 12.28 19.10
N ILE A 590 -3.71 11.89 20.37
CA ILE A 590 -2.53 11.83 21.23
C ILE A 590 -2.24 10.38 21.60
N LYS A 591 -0.97 10.08 21.91
CA LYS A 591 -0.51 8.73 22.22
C LYS A 591 0.39 8.71 23.45
N SER A 592 0.20 7.69 24.30
CA SER A 592 1.14 7.31 25.34
C SER A 592 1.69 5.90 25.09
N GLU A 593 2.99 5.75 25.30
CA GLU A 593 3.72 4.47 25.24
C GLU A 593 4.23 4.02 26.62
N ASP A 594 3.88 4.77 27.68
CA ASP A 594 4.37 4.61 29.05
C ASP A 594 3.25 4.55 30.08
N ASP A 595 2.13 3.92 29.68
CA ASP A 595 0.94 3.67 30.51
C ASP A 595 0.24 4.94 31.03
N GLY A 596 0.24 6.00 30.21
CA GLY A 596 -0.45 7.26 30.49
C GLY A 596 0.37 8.25 31.32
N ARG A 597 1.68 8.04 31.47
CA ARG A 597 2.56 8.96 32.21
C ARG A 597 2.93 10.18 31.37
N THR A 598 3.16 9.98 30.08
CA THR A 598 3.42 11.04 29.09
C THR A 598 2.62 10.82 27.82
N PHE A 599 2.24 11.92 27.16
CA PHE A 599 1.51 11.91 25.91
C PHE A 599 2.18 12.81 24.88
N ARG A 600 2.18 12.36 23.62
CA ARG A 600 2.56 13.19 22.46
C ARG A 600 1.41 13.28 21.46
N THR A 601 1.28 14.42 20.80
CA THR A 601 0.38 14.55 19.64
C THR A 601 0.89 13.69 18.49
N VAL A 602 -0.03 12.95 17.86
CA VAL A 602 0.20 12.12 16.67
C VAL A 602 -0.21 12.88 15.43
N TRP A 603 -1.43 13.42 15.41
CA TRP A 603 -1.92 14.27 14.33
C TRP A 603 -3.01 15.22 14.83
N GLU A 604 -3.23 16.30 14.07
CA GLU A 604 -4.25 17.32 14.36
C GLU A 604 -5.28 17.44 13.24
N GLY A 605 -6.55 17.38 13.63
CA GLY A 605 -7.82 17.61 12.91
C GLY A 605 -7.85 18.87 12.06
N ARG A 606 -8.55 18.81 10.92
CA ARG A 606 -9.05 20.04 10.29
C ARG A 606 -10.21 20.60 11.12
N LYS A 607 -10.36 21.92 11.10
CA LYS A 607 -11.45 22.62 11.79
C LYS A 607 -12.79 22.30 11.11
N ASP A 608 -13.85 22.14 11.90
CA ASP A 608 -15.23 21.95 11.45
C ASP A 608 -15.43 20.76 10.50
N ASN A 609 -14.57 19.76 10.62
CA ASN A 609 -14.69 18.48 9.95
C ASN A 609 -15.83 17.63 10.58
N LYS A 610 -16.21 16.52 9.96
CA LYS A 610 -17.29 15.62 10.40
C LYS A 610 -16.90 14.70 11.57
N PHE A 611 -15.61 14.61 11.91
CA PHE A 611 -15.07 13.77 13.00
C PHE A 611 -14.28 14.62 14.00
N ILE A 612 -15.00 15.39 14.82
CA ILE A 612 -14.47 16.22 15.91
C ILE A 612 -14.64 15.50 17.25
N ASN A 613 -15.88 15.15 17.60
CA ASN A 613 -16.16 14.27 18.74
C ASN A 613 -16.14 12.83 18.24
N ILE A 614 -15.30 11.97 18.80
CA ILE A 614 -15.02 10.63 18.28
C ILE A 614 -15.12 9.60 19.39
N ALA A 615 -15.96 8.58 19.20
CA ALA A 615 -15.99 7.36 19.99
C ALA A 615 -15.36 6.20 19.19
N PRO A 616 -14.16 5.73 19.58
CA PRO A 616 -13.54 4.56 18.97
C PRO A 616 -14.12 3.25 19.51
N VAL A 617 -14.21 2.24 18.65
CA VAL A 617 -14.49 0.86 19.06
C VAL A 617 -13.78 -0.12 18.13
N ILE A 618 -13.24 -1.19 18.69
CA ILE A 618 -12.69 -2.28 17.89
C ILE A 618 -13.79 -3.29 17.63
N SER A 619 -13.90 -3.70 16.37
CA SER A 619 -14.71 -4.85 15.98
C SER A 619 -14.09 -5.55 14.79
N SER A 620 -14.64 -6.70 14.42
CA SER A 620 -14.23 -7.42 13.24
C SER A 620 -14.23 -6.51 12.01
N HIS A 621 -13.14 -6.61 11.24
CA HIS A 621 -12.90 -5.82 10.05
C HIS A 621 -14.04 -6.10 9.06
N PRO A 622 -14.63 -5.07 8.42
CA PRO A 622 -15.85 -5.25 7.63
C PRO A 622 -15.71 -6.23 6.45
N THR A 623 -14.47 -6.61 6.12
CA THR A 623 -14.10 -7.34 4.89
C THR A 623 -12.94 -8.31 5.05
N ARG A 624 -12.22 -8.29 6.19
CA ARG A 624 -11.01 -9.11 6.42
C ARG A 624 -11.34 -10.11 7.50
N GLN A 625 -11.67 -11.33 7.10
CA GLN A 625 -12.08 -12.38 8.02
C GLN A 625 -11.02 -12.61 9.10
N GLY A 626 -11.46 -12.67 10.36
CA GLY A 626 -10.58 -12.90 11.51
C GLY A 626 -9.61 -11.75 11.81
N LYS A 627 -9.76 -10.59 11.17
CA LYS A 627 -9.07 -9.35 11.52
C LYS A 627 -10.03 -8.42 12.22
N ASP A 628 -9.47 -7.57 13.06
CA ASP A 628 -10.19 -6.49 13.72
C ASP A 628 -9.84 -5.16 13.04
N ALA A 629 -10.81 -4.25 13.02
CA ALA A 629 -10.68 -2.87 12.59
C ALA A 629 -11.06 -1.93 13.73
N LEU A 630 -10.51 -0.73 13.66
CA LEU A 630 -10.92 0.38 14.48
C LEU A 630 -12.05 1.13 13.77
N TYR A 631 -13.25 1.08 14.34
CA TYR A 631 -14.37 1.92 13.93
C TYR A 631 -14.36 3.20 14.76
N LEU A 632 -14.56 4.33 14.11
CA LEU A 632 -14.73 5.63 14.74
C LEU A 632 -16.13 6.12 14.44
N VAL A 633 -16.99 6.16 15.46
CA VAL A 633 -18.25 6.91 15.36
C VAL A 633 -17.94 8.35 15.71
N GLY A 634 -18.34 9.30 14.87
CA GLY A 634 -18.01 10.69 15.09
C GLY A 634 -19.10 11.68 14.72
N SER A 635 -19.01 12.87 15.30
CA SER A 635 -19.81 14.04 14.94
C SER A 635 -18.91 15.24 14.70
N GLY A 636 -19.38 16.15 13.85
CA GLY A 636 -18.68 17.37 13.46
C GLY A 636 -19.02 18.55 14.36
N LYS A 637 -19.58 19.62 13.77
CA LYS A 637 -19.94 20.84 14.49
C LYS A 637 -20.74 20.54 15.76
N TYR A 638 -20.27 21.07 16.89
CA TYR A 638 -20.80 20.78 18.21
C TYR A 638 -22.30 21.10 18.30
N ARG A 639 -23.13 20.11 18.65
CA ARG A 639 -24.61 20.20 18.74
C ARG A 639 -25.32 20.61 17.44
N GLU A 640 -24.66 20.48 16.30
CA GLU A 640 -25.19 20.84 14.97
C GLU A 640 -24.82 19.79 13.91
N SER A 641 -24.45 18.58 14.34
CA SER A 641 -24.00 17.51 13.45
C SER A 641 -24.86 16.25 13.58
N PRO A 642 -25.12 15.55 12.46
CA PRO A 642 -25.55 14.16 12.50
C PRO A 642 -24.37 13.26 12.93
N ILE A 643 -24.60 11.95 12.96
CA ILE A 643 -23.59 10.95 13.35
C ILE A 643 -23.01 10.28 12.11
N TYR A 644 -21.69 10.23 12.03
CA TYR A 644 -20.91 9.61 10.96
C TYR A 644 -20.13 8.39 11.46
N LEU A 645 -19.64 7.59 10.52
CA LEU A 645 -18.82 6.42 10.80
C LEU A 645 -17.57 6.42 9.92
N ALA A 646 -16.44 6.11 10.51
CA ALA A 646 -15.20 5.79 9.82
C ALA A 646 -14.66 4.44 10.28
N VAL A 647 -13.81 3.83 9.46
CA VAL A 647 -13.11 2.57 9.75
C VAL A 647 -11.65 2.69 9.33
N ILE A 648 -10.75 2.15 10.16
CA ILE A 648 -9.30 2.19 10.00
C ILE A 648 -8.74 0.82 10.39
N GLU A 649 -7.69 0.39 9.69
CA GLU A 649 -6.87 -0.74 10.14
C GLU A 649 -6.21 -0.38 11.46
N ILE A 650 -6.25 -1.27 12.46
CA ILE A 650 -5.81 -0.97 13.83
C ILE A 650 -4.39 -0.37 13.87
N ASP A 651 -3.47 -0.95 13.10
CA ASP A 651 -2.07 -0.51 13.05
C ASP A 651 -1.86 0.81 12.26
N ALA A 652 -2.89 1.29 11.58
CA ALA A 652 -2.87 2.53 10.80
C ALA A 652 -3.49 3.73 11.53
N ILE A 653 -3.86 3.63 12.81
CA ILE A 653 -4.47 4.72 13.60
C ILE A 653 -3.62 6.01 13.60
N GLU A 654 -2.28 5.90 13.55
CA GLU A 654 -1.39 7.06 13.48
C GLU A 654 -1.38 7.73 12.09
N ASN A 655 -1.89 7.06 11.05
CA ASN A 655 -1.89 7.53 9.66
C ASN A 655 -3.29 7.93 9.19
N ARG A 656 -3.49 9.25 9.01
CA ARG A 656 -4.74 9.84 8.52
C ARG A 656 -5.18 9.35 7.14
N ALA A 657 -4.24 8.93 6.29
CA ALA A 657 -4.59 8.34 4.99
C ALA A 657 -5.23 6.95 5.13
N GLY A 658 -5.05 6.26 6.27
CA GLY A 658 -5.65 4.96 6.59
C GLY A 658 -7.15 5.02 6.91
N TYR A 659 -7.74 6.21 6.96
CA TYR A 659 -9.13 6.41 7.36
C TYR A 659 -10.05 6.24 6.16
N PHE A 660 -11.08 5.42 6.33
CA PHE A 660 -12.17 5.27 5.39
C PHE A 660 -13.46 5.72 6.04
N TYR A 661 -14.29 6.43 5.29
CA TYR A 661 -15.51 7.06 5.75
C TYR A 661 -16.72 6.39 5.12
N PHE A 662 -17.71 6.07 5.93
CA PHE A 662 -18.95 5.45 5.50
C PHE A 662 -19.67 6.39 4.54
N ALA A 663 -20.03 5.89 3.36
CA ALA A 663 -20.61 6.66 2.26
C ALA A 663 -21.92 6.04 1.76
N GLY A 664 -22.65 5.37 2.66
CA GLY A 664 -23.96 4.78 2.40
C GLY A 664 -23.91 3.26 2.27
N LEU A 665 -25.07 2.70 1.90
CA LEU A 665 -25.21 1.28 1.61
C LEU A 665 -25.44 1.10 0.12
N GLU A 666 -24.81 0.08 -0.45
CA GLU A 666 -25.11 -0.42 -1.78
C GLU A 666 -25.41 -1.90 -1.69
N ASN A 667 -26.63 -2.29 -2.10
CA ASN A 667 -27.14 -3.66 -1.98
C ASN A 667 -27.05 -4.24 -0.56
N GLY A 668 -27.24 -3.40 0.47
CA GLY A 668 -27.16 -3.76 1.89
C GLY A 668 -25.76 -3.65 2.51
N SER A 669 -24.72 -3.61 1.68
CA SER A 669 -23.32 -3.62 2.11
C SER A 669 -22.77 -2.19 2.29
N PRO A 670 -21.91 -1.95 3.30
CA PRO A 670 -21.38 -0.62 3.55
C PRO A 670 -20.40 -0.19 2.46
N VAL A 671 -20.59 1.03 1.99
CA VAL A 671 -19.71 1.68 1.02
C VAL A 671 -18.72 2.58 1.77
N TRP A 672 -17.44 2.47 1.44
CA TRP A 672 -16.38 3.22 2.12
C TRP A 672 -15.60 4.11 1.14
N LYS A 673 -15.32 5.35 1.54
CA LYS A 673 -14.58 6.36 0.75
C LYS A 673 -13.43 6.96 1.53
N ARG A 674 -12.40 7.47 0.85
CA ARG A 674 -11.19 8.04 1.49
C ARG A 674 -11.36 9.49 1.95
N SER A 675 -12.30 10.23 1.38
CA SER A 675 -12.54 11.62 1.78
C SER A 675 -13.63 11.72 2.83
N GLU A 676 -13.32 12.40 3.92
CA GLU A 676 -14.28 12.75 4.96
C GLU A 676 -15.47 13.56 4.39
N SER A 677 -15.21 14.40 3.38
CA SER A 677 -16.26 15.17 2.72
C SER A 677 -17.34 14.30 2.09
N ASP A 678 -17.01 13.08 1.69
CA ASP A 678 -17.95 12.12 1.09
C ASP A 678 -18.73 11.30 2.13
N ALA A 679 -18.40 11.43 3.43
CA ALA A 679 -19.06 10.66 4.48
C ALA A 679 -20.57 10.97 4.55
N LEU A 680 -21.39 9.92 4.51
CA LEU A 680 -22.83 10.00 4.74
C LEU A 680 -23.15 9.64 6.20
N PRO A 681 -24.20 10.24 6.79
CA PRO A 681 -24.55 9.95 8.17
C PRO A 681 -25.07 8.52 8.33
N ILE A 682 -24.68 7.86 9.44
CA ILE A 682 -25.29 6.60 9.89
C ILE A 682 -26.56 6.85 10.72
N VAL A 683 -26.68 8.05 11.31
CA VAL A 683 -27.91 8.57 11.93
C VAL A 683 -28.05 10.03 11.53
N ASP A 684 -29.12 10.34 10.82
CA ASP A 684 -29.40 11.68 10.27
C ASP A 684 -30.60 12.34 10.99
N GLY A 685 -30.79 13.64 10.76
CA GLY A 685 -31.90 14.42 11.33
C GLY A 685 -31.77 14.72 12.83
N VAL A 686 -30.58 14.53 13.40
CA VAL A 686 -30.25 14.76 14.80
C VAL A 686 -29.20 15.85 14.94
N LYS A 687 -29.12 16.46 16.12
CA LYS A 687 -28.10 17.47 16.45
C LYS A 687 -27.26 17.00 17.62
N VAL A 688 -26.18 16.29 17.34
CA VAL A 688 -25.43 15.56 18.37
C VAL A 688 -24.41 16.45 19.08
N GLY A 689 -24.47 16.44 20.42
CA GLY A 689 -23.38 16.92 21.27
C GLY A 689 -22.40 15.78 21.55
N GLU A 690 -22.77 14.90 22.47
CA GLU A 690 -21.98 13.78 22.96
C GLU A 690 -22.51 12.44 22.42
N LEU A 691 -21.61 11.51 22.10
CA LEU A 691 -21.95 10.19 21.58
C LEU A 691 -21.05 9.08 22.11
N SER A 692 -21.52 7.84 22.05
CA SER A 692 -20.76 6.63 22.35
C SER A 692 -21.34 5.43 21.61
N ILE A 693 -20.50 4.44 21.29
CA ILE A 693 -20.88 3.19 20.64
C ILE A 693 -20.26 2.01 21.38
N GLN A 694 -21.02 0.93 21.52
CA GLN A 694 -20.51 -0.34 22.05
C GLN A 694 -21.30 -1.53 21.51
N TRP A 695 -20.68 -2.71 21.51
CA TRP A 695 -21.42 -3.96 21.35
C TRP A 695 -22.03 -4.37 22.69
N ASN A 696 -23.33 -4.66 22.71
CA ASN A 696 -24.01 -5.18 23.88
C ASN A 696 -24.21 -6.69 23.74
N GLY A 697 -23.48 -7.47 24.53
CA GLY A 697 -23.53 -8.93 24.49
C GLY A 697 -24.86 -9.54 24.90
N TYR A 698 -25.60 -8.90 25.80
CA TYR A 698 -26.93 -9.35 26.23
C TYR A 698 -27.98 -9.20 25.12
N LEU A 699 -27.95 -8.07 24.41
CA LEU A 699 -28.85 -7.81 23.29
C LEU A 699 -28.41 -8.49 21.98
N GLY A 700 -27.13 -8.87 21.87
CA GLY A 700 -26.52 -9.32 20.63
C GLY A 700 -26.60 -8.24 19.53
N LYS A 701 -26.43 -6.97 19.92
CA LYS A 701 -26.56 -5.80 19.05
C LYS A 701 -25.53 -4.73 19.40
N TRP A 702 -25.18 -3.92 18.40
CA TRP A 702 -24.56 -2.63 18.62
C TRP A 702 -25.54 -1.69 19.30
N LEU A 703 -25.05 -0.93 20.27
CA LEU A 703 -25.77 0.10 21.00
C LEU A 703 -25.05 1.44 20.77
N LEU A 704 -25.74 2.35 20.11
CA LEU A 704 -25.32 3.74 19.93
C LEU A 704 -26.09 4.60 20.92
N SER A 705 -25.37 5.39 21.71
CA SER A 705 -25.94 6.35 22.65
C SER A 705 -25.50 7.76 22.29
N TYR A 706 -26.41 8.71 22.37
CA TYR A 706 -26.11 10.10 22.03
C TYR A 706 -27.11 11.08 22.67
N PHE A 707 -26.66 12.31 22.90
CA PHE A 707 -27.53 13.44 23.22
C PHE A 707 -27.97 14.14 21.94
N ASP A 708 -29.27 14.35 21.78
CA ASP A 708 -29.86 15.04 20.64
C ASP A 708 -30.40 16.40 21.06
N TYR A 709 -29.77 17.47 20.59
CA TYR A 709 -30.15 18.85 20.85
C TYR A 709 -31.19 19.40 19.85
N SER A 710 -31.65 18.59 18.90
CA SER A 710 -32.79 18.94 18.05
C SER A 710 -34.09 18.99 18.85
N THR A 711 -34.13 18.36 20.03
CA THR A 711 -35.29 18.31 20.91
C THR A 711 -35.36 19.45 21.91
N GLY A 712 -34.29 20.25 22.04
CA GLY A 712 -34.22 21.36 22.99
C GLY A 712 -32.83 21.53 23.61
N ASN A 713 -32.75 22.47 24.56
CA ASN A 713 -31.59 22.66 25.43
C ASN A 713 -32.08 22.68 26.89
N PRO A 714 -31.77 21.66 27.72
CA PRO A 714 -30.86 20.55 27.43
C PRO A 714 -31.40 19.60 26.35
N GLY A 715 -30.49 18.92 25.64
CA GLY A 715 -30.85 17.86 24.69
C GLY A 715 -31.28 16.59 25.41
N ASN A 716 -32.07 15.75 24.74
CA ASN A 716 -32.52 14.47 25.29
C ASN A 716 -31.51 13.35 25.00
N MET A 717 -31.38 12.38 25.90
CA MET A 717 -30.54 11.20 25.66
C MET A 717 -31.32 10.09 24.97
N TYR A 718 -30.72 9.50 23.92
CA TYR A 718 -31.31 8.41 23.15
C TYR A 718 -30.37 7.21 23.00
N PHE A 719 -30.98 6.03 22.85
CA PHE A 719 -30.33 4.83 22.35
C PHE A 719 -30.86 4.41 20.99
N ARG A 720 -29.99 3.81 20.18
CA ARG A 720 -30.35 3.05 18.98
C ARG A 720 -29.59 1.73 18.96
N THR A 721 -30.17 0.72 18.34
CA THR A 721 -29.55 -0.60 18.18
C THR A 721 -29.36 -0.97 16.71
N ALA A 722 -28.33 -1.75 16.41
CA ALA A 722 -28.08 -2.26 15.06
C ALA A 722 -27.38 -3.63 15.10
N SER A 723 -27.51 -4.41 14.02
CA SER A 723 -26.74 -5.65 13.86
C SER A 723 -25.28 -5.40 13.48
N ASN A 724 -25.01 -4.28 12.79
CA ASN A 724 -23.68 -3.88 12.34
C ASN A 724 -23.36 -2.44 12.78
N PRO A 725 -22.07 -2.04 12.90
CA PRO A 725 -21.69 -0.68 13.27
C PRO A 725 -22.22 0.40 12.30
N TRP A 726 -22.42 0.06 11.03
CA TRP A 726 -22.95 0.95 10.00
C TRP A 726 -24.48 0.95 9.88
N GLY A 727 -25.17 0.22 10.75
CA GLY A 727 -26.63 0.13 10.73
C GLY A 727 -27.18 -0.98 9.81
N PRO A 728 -28.44 -0.86 9.35
CA PRO A 728 -29.37 0.23 9.68
C PRO A 728 -29.65 0.29 11.19
N TRP A 729 -29.71 1.51 11.73
CA TRP A 729 -29.98 1.74 13.15
C TRP A 729 -31.49 1.79 13.44
N SER A 730 -31.90 1.25 14.59
CA SER A 730 -33.29 1.26 15.03
C SER A 730 -33.83 2.68 15.22
N ASN A 731 -35.16 2.79 15.36
CA ASN A 731 -35.77 4.01 15.88
C ASN A 731 -35.18 4.38 17.26
N PRO A 732 -35.13 5.69 17.59
CA PRO A 732 -34.54 6.15 18.84
C PRO A 732 -35.42 5.73 20.03
N VAL A 733 -34.76 5.24 21.09
CA VAL A 733 -35.38 4.95 22.38
C VAL A 733 -34.95 6.03 23.35
N PHE A 734 -35.92 6.80 23.86
CA PHE A 734 -35.67 7.85 24.84
C PHE A 734 -35.18 7.26 26.17
N VAL A 735 -34.18 7.91 26.78
CA VAL A 735 -33.60 7.50 28.07
C VAL A 735 -33.98 8.50 29.17
N PHE A 736 -33.59 9.77 29.05
CA PHE A 736 -33.97 10.87 29.96
C PHE A 736 -33.78 12.25 29.31
#